data_AF-A0A3D1RCT1-F1
#
_entry.id   AF-A0A3D1RCT1-F1
#
_cell.length_a   1.000
_cell.length_b   1.000
_cell.length_c   1.000
_cell.angle_alpha   90.00
_cell.angle_beta   90.00
_cell.angle_gamma   90.00
#
_symmetry.space_group_name_H-M   'P 1'
#
loop_
_entity.id
_entity.type
_entity.pdbx_description
1 polymer ?
#
loop_
_entity_poly.entity_id
_entity_poly.type
_entity_poly.pdbx_seq_one_letter_code
_entity_poly.pdbx_strand_id
1 'polypeptide(L)'
;MKRLVYSLFLSLILLSFSARADEGMWLPQLLNKLNESRMKSLGMKISAEDIYSINRGSLKDAVVSFGGFCTGEIVSTKGLVLTNHHCGFDQIQNHSSLERNYIRDGFWAMNHAQELPNNGLFVTFIVRIDDVTARVMQGVTKGMKESERQALIDKNMAEVRKSAARLEGQDNFIRGFFEANQYYMFTTETYRDIRLVGAPPSSIGNFGKDTDNWVWPRHTGDFALFRIYANKENKPAEYSTDNIPFTPKRALNVSLSGVEPGDFTMVFGFPGRTNQYLHSDVVKDIVEVSDPAKIMIRDRAMAVLDGFMRKDELIKIQYASKYARISNAWKKWQGEVLGLKRTNGVAKKQAYERTFQQRVNENPAWKAEYGNLLSDVSAAFAQLQPLSLARDYYTEIVSKIELYTISMQLNSLVTSFDKDGATGYSKRLTTVVNMLEDFYKEYNAMVDQKVFEAMMPVYMEQKADWQAPAVREAWTTAQADPAKMSSGIYNTWLNRKDEVMSFLKQSPDSVTKVLRSDATIGFFRAMQSNYQTAVQAPINPLQANMNALQRQYMQAQLEVMTDKTFYPDANSTMRVTYGQVGGYQPRNGVKYDYFTTLDGVMEKYVPGDYEFDVPEKLRQLYADKDFGPYGVNGVMPVCFIASNHTTGGNSGSPALDAWGNLIGLNFDRVWEGTMSDINYDASICRNIMVDARYILFIIDKFAGAGHLVNEMNIVYPKKKASKKKSRKY
;
A
#
# COMPACT_ATOMS: atom_id res chain seq x y z
N MET A 1 35.81 23.93 44.19
CA MET A 1 36.09 23.93 42.73
C MET A 1 36.01 22.54 42.09
N LYS A 2 36.55 21.45 42.67
CA LYS A 2 36.48 20.11 42.03
C LYS A 2 35.07 19.52 41.88
N ARG A 3 34.11 19.83 42.76
CA ARG A 3 32.71 19.34 42.64
C ARG A 3 31.86 20.09 41.59
N LEU A 4 32.17 21.34 41.25
CA LEU A 4 31.46 22.08 40.19
C LEU A 4 31.86 21.61 38.79
N VAL A 5 33.10 21.14 38.61
CA VAL A 5 33.60 20.62 37.33
C VAL A 5 32.94 19.28 36.97
N TYR A 6 32.66 18.42 37.96
CA TYR A 6 31.92 17.17 37.71
C TYR A 6 30.44 17.39 37.40
N SER A 7 29.79 18.40 37.99
CA SER A 7 28.41 18.76 37.63
C SER A 7 28.29 19.39 36.23
N LEU A 8 29.30 20.16 35.78
CA LEU A 8 29.34 20.70 34.42
C LEU A 8 29.64 19.62 33.36
N PHE A 9 30.44 18.61 33.71
CA PHE A 9 30.73 17.47 32.82
C PHE A 9 29.54 16.50 32.69
N LEU A 10 28.73 16.36 33.75
CA LEU A 10 27.50 15.56 33.71
C LEU A 10 26.35 16.28 32.94
N SER A 11 26.31 17.62 32.97
CA SER A 11 25.34 18.40 32.19
C SER A 11 25.68 18.50 30.70
N LEU A 12 26.95 18.29 30.29
CA LEU A 12 27.33 18.19 28.87
C LEU A 12 27.07 16.80 28.26
N ILE A 13 26.89 15.76 29.08
CA ILE A 13 26.50 14.40 28.61
C ILE A 13 24.97 14.27 28.47
N LEU A 14 24.20 15.23 28.99
CA LEU A 14 22.76 15.38 28.78
C LEU A 14 22.40 16.26 27.57
N LEU A 15 23.37 16.55 26.68
CA LEU A 15 23.05 16.89 25.30
C LEU A 15 22.30 15.71 24.73
N SER A 16 20.98 15.85 24.64
CA SER A 16 20.08 14.93 24.01
C SER A 16 20.70 14.49 22.69
N PHE A 17 21.21 13.26 22.64
CA PHE A 17 21.29 12.55 21.39
C PHE A 17 19.84 12.46 20.93
N SER A 18 19.39 13.45 20.16
CA SER A 18 18.30 13.24 19.23
C SER A 18 18.82 12.14 18.32
N ALA A 19 18.53 10.90 18.69
CA ALA A 19 18.63 9.76 17.81
C ALA A 19 17.66 10.07 16.67
N ARG A 20 18.16 10.77 15.64
CA ARG A 20 17.43 10.97 14.40
C ARG A 20 17.39 9.59 13.74
N ALA A 21 16.32 8.82 13.96
CA ALA A 21 16.10 7.66 13.11
C ALA A 21 16.04 8.16 11.66
N ASP A 22 16.72 7.48 10.75
CA ASP A 22 16.89 8.02 9.40
C ASP A 22 15.68 7.68 8.54
N GLU A 23 15.02 8.74 8.12
CA GLU A 23 14.04 8.72 7.05
C GLU A 23 14.65 8.11 5.78
N GLY A 24 13.95 7.17 5.14
CA GLY A 24 14.21 6.82 3.74
C GLY A 24 13.93 5.38 3.34
N MET A 25 13.76 5.20 2.03
CA MET A 25 13.59 3.92 1.35
C MET A 25 14.70 3.75 0.30
N TRP A 26 15.79 3.12 0.72
CA TRP A 26 17.08 3.14 0.06
C TRP A 26 17.21 2.04 -0.99
N LEU A 27 17.88 2.35 -2.10
CA LEU A 27 18.28 1.36 -3.09
C LEU A 27 19.36 0.44 -2.51
N PRO A 28 19.15 -0.88 -2.46
CA PRO A 28 20.02 -1.80 -1.71
C PRO A 28 21.46 -1.83 -2.24
N GLN A 29 21.66 -1.65 -3.55
CA GLN A 29 22.98 -1.61 -4.19
C GLN A 29 23.80 -0.36 -3.83
N LEU A 30 23.19 0.67 -3.22
CA LEU A 30 23.85 1.91 -2.84
C LEU A 30 24.18 2.00 -1.34
N LEU A 31 23.79 0.99 -0.54
CA LEU A 31 23.90 1.03 0.92
C LEU A 31 25.33 1.22 1.43
N ASN A 32 26.32 0.58 0.80
CA ASN A 32 27.73 0.73 1.20
C ASN A 32 28.16 2.21 1.15
N LYS A 33 27.81 2.90 0.07
CA LYS A 33 28.18 4.30 -0.16
C LYS A 33 27.39 5.27 0.72
N LEU A 34 26.10 5.01 0.94
CA LEU A 34 25.18 6.01 1.48
C LEU A 34 24.75 5.76 2.94
N ASN A 35 24.67 4.49 3.38
CA ASN A 35 23.91 4.13 4.57
C ASN A 35 24.67 3.27 5.59
N GLU A 36 25.64 2.44 5.17
CA GLU A 36 26.22 1.40 6.03
C GLU A 36 26.80 1.96 7.34
N SER A 37 27.55 3.05 7.27
CA SER A 37 28.11 3.72 8.46
C SER A 37 27.02 4.08 9.47
N ARG A 38 25.91 4.64 8.97
CA ARG A 38 24.78 5.04 9.79
C ARG A 38 24.03 3.83 10.35
N MET A 39 23.76 2.81 9.54
CA MET A 39 23.12 1.57 9.99
C MET A 39 23.94 0.89 11.10
N LYS A 40 25.28 0.86 10.98
CA LYS A 40 26.16 0.34 12.04
C LYS A 40 26.10 1.17 13.32
N SER A 41 26.00 2.50 13.21
CA SER A 41 25.82 3.38 14.37
C SER A 41 24.51 3.11 15.12
N LEU A 42 23.48 2.63 14.42
CA LEU A 42 22.19 2.24 15.01
C LEU A 42 22.17 0.80 15.55
N GLY A 43 23.22 0.02 15.29
CA GLY A 43 23.41 -1.31 15.88
C GLY A 43 23.65 -2.45 14.90
N MET A 44 23.50 -2.23 13.58
CA MET A 44 23.73 -3.26 12.56
C MET A 44 25.10 -3.93 12.69
N LYS A 45 25.14 -5.25 12.55
CA LYS A 45 26.35 -6.08 12.66
C LYS A 45 26.79 -6.72 11.34
N ILE A 46 25.88 -6.87 10.39
CA ILE A 46 26.19 -7.28 9.01
C ILE A 46 26.79 -6.12 8.19
N SER A 47 27.31 -6.41 7.00
CA SER A 47 27.76 -5.40 6.03
C SER A 47 26.70 -5.11 4.97
N ALA A 48 26.88 -4.05 4.18
CA ALA A 48 26.02 -3.80 3.02
C ALA A 48 26.05 -4.95 2.00
N GLU A 49 27.18 -5.66 1.87
CA GLU A 49 27.31 -6.79 0.95
C GLU A 49 26.57 -8.06 1.43
N ASP A 50 26.30 -8.18 2.73
CA ASP A 50 25.40 -9.21 3.24
C ASP A 50 23.94 -8.91 2.85
N ILE A 51 23.59 -7.63 2.66
CA ILE A 51 22.24 -7.19 2.27
C ILE A 51 22.03 -7.36 0.76
N TYR A 52 22.99 -6.86 -0.03
CA TYR A 52 22.96 -6.94 -1.49
C TYR A 52 24.35 -7.24 -2.06
N SER A 53 24.46 -8.34 -2.78
CA SER A 53 25.61 -8.66 -3.61
C SER A 53 25.18 -9.29 -4.92
N ILE A 54 25.93 -9.02 -5.99
CA ILE A 54 25.79 -9.70 -7.29
C ILE A 54 26.74 -10.89 -7.43
N ASN A 55 27.77 -10.97 -6.57
CA ASN A 55 28.86 -11.95 -6.66
C ASN A 55 28.63 -13.18 -5.77
N ARG A 56 27.76 -13.05 -4.75
CA ARG A 56 27.43 -14.12 -3.80
C ARG A 56 25.99 -13.98 -3.32
N GLY A 57 25.47 -15.04 -2.69
CA GLY A 57 24.15 -15.00 -2.06
C GLY A 57 24.08 -13.93 -0.95
N SER A 58 23.00 -13.15 -0.93
CA SER A 58 22.76 -12.07 0.02
C SER A 58 21.29 -12.05 0.48
N LEU A 59 20.92 -11.15 1.40
CA LEU A 59 19.54 -11.06 1.88
C LEU A 59 18.52 -10.79 0.76
N LYS A 60 18.91 -10.08 -0.31
CA LYS A 60 18.03 -9.85 -1.47
C LYS A 60 17.49 -11.16 -2.08
N ASP A 61 18.25 -12.25 -1.98
CA ASP A 61 17.89 -13.53 -2.58
C ASP A 61 16.84 -14.31 -1.77
N ALA A 62 16.48 -13.80 -0.59
CA ALA A 62 15.40 -14.30 0.24
C ALA A 62 14.20 -13.35 0.30
N VAL A 63 14.25 -12.19 -0.39
CA VAL A 63 13.17 -11.18 -0.40
C VAL A 63 12.60 -11.06 -1.80
N VAL A 64 11.29 -11.25 -1.93
CA VAL A 64 10.64 -11.40 -3.22
C VAL A 64 9.43 -10.48 -3.36
N SER A 65 9.15 -10.07 -4.58
CA SER A 65 7.87 -9.43 -4.91
C SER A 65 6.81 -10.53 -4.98
N PHE A 66 5.76 -10.41 -4.18
CA PHE A 66 4.67 -11.36 -4.10
C PHE A 66 3.45 -10.80 -4.83
N GLY A 67 3.05 -11.45 -5.93
CA GLY A 67 1.93 -11.00 -6.78
C GLY A 67 2.13 -9.64 -7.47
N GLY A 68 3.30 -8.99 -7.31
CA GLY A 68 3.60 -7.68 -7.87
C GLY A 68 3.14 -6.49 -7.03
N PHE A 69 2.47 -6.71 -5.89
CA PHE A 69 1.90 -5.66 -5.04
C PHE A 69 2.26 -5.80 -3.56
N CYS A 70 2.70 -6.98 -3.11
CA CYS A 70 3.21 -7.23 -1.77
C CYS A 70 4.67 -7.65 -1.80
N THR A 71 5.25 -7.77 -0.61
CA THR A 71 6.52 -8.44 -0.38
C THR A 71 6.25 -9.84 0.20
N GLY A 72 7.18 -10.77 -0.02
CA GLY A 72 7.30 -11.97 0.79
C GLY A 72 8.76 -12.32 1.04
N GLU A 73 8.99 -13.27 1.93
CA GLU A 73 10.33 -13.73 2.28
C GLU A 73 10.45 -15.24 2.38
N ILE A 74 11.61 -15.76 1.98
CA ILE A 74 11.90 -17.19 2.03
C ILE A 74 12.47 -17.55 3.39
N VAL A 75 11.77 -18.44 4.10
CA VAL A 75 12.08 -18.82 5.48
C VAL A 75 12.53 -20.28 5.62
N SER A 76 12.65 -21.01 4.51
CA SER A 76 13.17 -22.39 4.50
C SER A 76 14.01 -22.71 3.26
N THR A 77 14.79 -23.79 3.32
CA THR A 77 15.56 -24.28 2.17
C THR A 77 14.72 -25.03 1.14
N LYS A 78 13.39 -25.11 1.31
CA LYS A 78 12.45 -25.73 0.36
C LYS A 78 11.42 -24.71 -0.14
N GLY A 79 11.82 -23.43 -0.21
CA GLY A 79 11.04 -22.39 -0.87
C GLY A 79 9.77 -21.98 -0.13
N LEU A 80 9.68 -22.22 1.18
CA LEU A 80 8.58 -21.71 2.01
C LEU A 80 8.66 -20.18 2.07
N VAL A 81 7.60 -19.53 1.64
CA VAL A 81 7.43 -18.07 1.60
C VAL A 81 6.49 -17.65 2.72
N LEU A 82 6.91 -16.69 3.53
CA LEU A 82 6.08 -15.97 4.47
C LEU A 82 5.65 -14.64 3.84
N THR A 83 4.39 -14.27 3.99
CA THR A 83 3.84 -12.96 3.63
C THR A 83 2.64 -12.65 4.54
N ASN A 84 1.95 -11.52 4.36
CA ASN A 84 0.75 -11.20 5.14
C ASN A 84 -0.46 -12.04 4.74
N HIS A 85 -1.37 -12.25 5.69
CA HIS A 85 -2.67 -12.87 5.46
C HIS A 85 -3.45 -12.05 4.42
N HIS A 86 -3.45 -10.72 4.52
CA HIS A 86 -4.13 -9.87 3.54
C HIS A 86 -3.49 -9.89 2.15
N CYS A 87 -2.19 -10.21 2.03
CA CYS A 87 -1.52 -10.39 0.73
C CYS A 87 -1.91 -11.71 0.06
N GLY A 88 -2.16 -12.76 0.85
CA GLY A 88 -2.63 -14.06 0.38
C GLY A 88 -4.16 -14.21 0.36
N PHE A 89 -4.90 -13.17 0.75
CA PHE A 89 -6.34 -13.28 1.03
C PHE A 89 -7.14 -13.68 -0.20
N ASP A 90 -6.82 -13.13 -1.37
CA ASP A 90 -7.45 -13.50 -2.64
C ASP A 90 -7.31 -15.00 -2.91
N GLN A 91 -6.14 -15.58 -2.64
CA GLN A 91 -5.91 -17.02 -2.81
C GLN A 91 -6.66 -17.85 -1.77
N ILE A 92 -6.67 -17.41 -0.50
CA ILE A 92 -7.45 -18.06 0.57
C ILE A 92 -8.94 -18.07 0.21
N GLN A 93 -9.46 -16.95 -0.28
CA GLN A 93 -10.84 -16.81 -0.74
C GLN A 93 -11.14 -17.71 -1.94
N ASN A 94 -10.27 -17.72 -2.95
CA ASN A 94 -10.48 -18.51 -4.17
C ASN A 94 -10.54 -20.02 -3.91
N HIS A 95 -9.89 -20.50 -2.86
CA HIS A 95 -9.94 -21.90 -2.44
C HIS A 95 -11.06 -22.20 -1.43
N SER A 96 -11.77 -21.19 -0.93
CA SER A 96 -12.83 -21.36 0.06
C SER A 96 -14.17 -21.71 -0.58
N SER A 97 -14.93 -22.58 0.09
CA SER A 97 -16.34 -22.88 -0.20
C SER A 97 -17.18 -22.82 1.09
N LEU A 98 -18.49 -23.06 0.98
CA LEU A 98 -19.36 -23.17 2.16
C LEU A 98 -18.98 -24.35 3.06
N GLU A 99 -18.56 -25.46 2.44
CA GLU A 99 -18.14 -26.68 3.12
C GLU A 99 -16.71 -26.58 3.65
N ARG A 100 -15.81 -25.90 2.92
CA ARG A 100 -14.40 -25.72 3.27
C ARG A 100 -14.07 -24.23 3.31
N ASN A 101 -14.38 -23.59 4.42
CA ASN A 101 -14.24 -22.15 4.55
C ASN A 101 -12.89 -21.78 5.17
N TYR A 102 -11.85 -21.64 4.34
CA TYR A 102 -10.51 -21.30 4.82
C TYR A 102 -10.40 -19.87 5.36
N ILE A 103 -11.31 -18.97 4.99
CA ILE A 103 -11.43 -17.64 5.61
C ILE A 103 -11.82 -17.78 7.09
N ARG A 104 -12.79 -18.64 7.41
CA ARG A 104 -13.29 -18.88 8.78
C ARG A 104 -12.35 -19.76 9.60
N ASP A 105 -11.89 -20.86 9.01
CA ASP A 105 -11.25 -21.96 9.73
C ASP A 105 -9.71 -21.93 9.63
N GLY A 106 -9.18 -21.14 8.71
CA GLY A 106 -7.77 -21.23 8.29
C GLY A 106 -7.52 -22.45 7.41
N PHE A 107 -6.28 -22.61 6.99
CA PHE A 107 -5.84 -23.73 6.15
C PHE A 107 -4.41 -24.12 6.55
N TRP A 108 -4.10 -25.42 6.59
CA TRP A 108 -2.76 -25.92 6.92
C TRP A 108 -2.47 -27.23 6.18
N ALA A 109 -1.59 -27.17 5.18
CA ALA A 109 -1.10 -28.36 4.49
C ALA A 109 -0.15 -29.15 5.39
N MET A 110 -0.54 -30.37 5.75
CA MET A 110 0.25 -31.27 6.60
C MET A 110 1.39 -31.95 5.83
N ASN A 111 1.39 -31.85 4.51
CA ASN A 111 2.47 -32.29 3.62
C ASN A 111 2.38 -31.57 2.25
N HIS A 112 3.43 -31.69 1.44
CA HIS A 112 3.53 -31.03 0.13
C HIS A 112 2.40 -31.37 -0.85
N ALA A 113 1.78 -32.56 -0.76
CA ALA A 113 0.70 -32.95 -1.66
C ALA A 113 -0.64 -32.25 -1.33
N GLN A 114 -0.76 -31.68 -0.13
CA GLN A 114 -1.93 -30.92 0.30
C GLN A 114 -1.83 -29.43 -0.04
N GLU A 115 -0.67 -28.94 -0.47
CA GLU A 115 -0.48 -27.53 -0.81
C GLU A 115 -1.29 -27.15 -2.06
N LEU A 116 -2.05 -26.06 -1.99
CA LEU A 116 -3.06 -25.73 -3.00
C LEU A 116 -2.46 -24.84 -4.10
N PRO A 117 -2.48 -25.23 -5.39
CA PRO A 117 -1.95 -24.41 -6.47
C PRO A 117 -2.80 -23.15 -6.71
N ASN A 118 -2.15 -22.02 -6.99
CA ASN A 118 -2.81 -20.74 -7.20
C ASN A 118 -2.59 -20.23 -8.63
N ASN A 119 -3.63 -20.30 -9.46
CA ASN A 119 -3.55 -19.80 -10.83
C ASN A 119 -3.34 -18.27 -10.84
N GLY A 120 -2.39 -17.80 -11.65
CA GLY A 120 -2.07 -16.38 -11.81
C GLY A 120 -1.25 -15.74 -10.69
N LEU A 121 -1.03 -16.44 -9.56
CA LEU A 121 -0.11 -15.97 -8.52
C LEU A 121 1.34 -16.23 -8.97
N PHE A 122 2.22 -15.26 -8.72
CA PHE A 122 3.65 -15.38 -9.03
C PHE A 122 4.51 -14.76 -7.95
N VAL A 123 5.77 -15.17 -7.92
CA VAL A 123 6.82 -14.60 -7.06
C VAL A 123 8.00 -14.19 -7.92
N THR A 124 8.47 -12.95 -7.76
CA THR A 124 9.58 -12.39 -8.54
C THR A 124 10.79 -12.05 -7.67
N PHE A 125 11.94 -12.61 -8.03
CA PHE A 125 13.24 -12.32 -7.43
C PHE A 125 13.94 -11.19 -8.16
N ILE A 126 14.72 -10.38 -7.43
CA ILE A 126 15.66 -9.42 -8.02
C ILE A 126 17.04 -10.06 -8.13
N VAL A 127 17.49 -10.30 -9.36
CA VAL A 127 18.82 -10.84 -9.66
C VAL A 127 19.88 -9.75 -9.56
N ARG A 128 19.67 -8.63 -10.26
CA ARG A 128 20.63 -7.52 -10.34
C ARG A 128 19.90 -6.19 -10.58
N ILE A 129 20.54 -5.10 -10.16
CA ILE A 129 20.10 -3.72 -10.36
C ILE A 129 21.26 -2.95 -10.97
N ASP A 130 21.07 -2.44 -12.19
CA ASP A 130 22.09 -1.72 -12.96
C ASP A 130 21.68 -0.25 -13.16
N ASP A 131 22.61 0.68 -12.99
CA ASP A 131 22.42 2.07 -13.42
C ASP A 131 22.52 2.15 -14.95
N VAL A 132 21.42 2.53 -15.58
CA VAL A 132 21.33 2.67 -17.04
C VAL A 132 21.01 4.11 -17.44
N THR A 133 21.13 5.06 -16.51
CA THR A 133 20.75 6.46 -16.70
C THR A 133 21.39 7.07 -17.94
N ALA A 134 22.71 6.93 -18.09
CA ALA A 134 23.43 7.49 -19.23
C ALA A 134 22.95 6.93 -20.59
N ARG A 135 22.60 5.64 -20.64
CA ARG A 135 22.11 4.99 -21.86
C ARG A 135 20.67 5.39 -22.17
N VAL A 136 19.81 5.47 -21.15
CA VAL A 136 18.40 5.89 -21.32
C VAL A 136 18.31 7.37 -21.70
N MET A 137 19.18 8.21 -21.14
CA MET A 137 19.20 9.65 -21.39
C MET A 137 19.98 10.06 -22.65
N GLN A 138 20.49 9.10 -23.43
CA GLN A 138 21.26 9.39 -24.64
C GLN A 138 20.44 10.21 -25.64
N GLY A 139 20.96 11.38 -26.01
CA GLY A 139 20.32 12.30 -26.95
C GLY A 139 19.19 13.14 -26.35
N VAL A 140 18.79 12.92 -25.09
CA VAL A 140 17.79 13.74 -24.40
C VAL A 140 18.41 15.09 -24.04
N THR A 141 17.78 16.19 -24.46
CA THR A 141 18.23 17.56 -24.17
C THR A 141 17.17 18.37 -23.41
N LYS A 142 17.59 19.43 -22.72
CA LYS A 142 16.71 20.24 -21.85
C LYS A 142 15.58 20.96 -22.60
N GLY A 143 15.77 21.29 -23.88
CA GLY A 143 14.81 22.05 -24.68
C GLY A 143 13.78 21.21 -25.46
N MET A 144 13.78 19.89 -25.30
CA MET A 144 12.84 19.01 -26.00
C MET A 144 11.41 19.23 -25.51
N LYS A 145 10.45 19.12 -26.42
CA LYS A 145 9.03 19.01 -26.03
C LYS A 145 8.85 17.72 -25.22
N GLU A 146 8.07 17.77 -24.14
CA GLU A 146 7.89 16.62 -23.23
C GLU A 146 7.45 15.33 -23.93
N SER A 147 6.58 15.42 -24.93
CA SER A 147 6.15 14.27 -25.73
C SER A 147 7.30 13.63 -26.52
N GLU A 148 8.18 14.44 -27.08
CA GLU A 148 9.35 13.98 -27.84
C GLU A 148 10.43 13.42 -26.90
N ARG A 149 10.64 14.10 -25.76
CA ARG A 149 11.51 13.64 -24.67
C ARG A 149 11.09 12.24 -24.21
N GLN A 150 9.81 12.05 -23.90
CA GLN A 150 9.29 10.77 -23.43
C GLN A 150 9.40 9.69 -24.51
N ALA A 151 9.06 10.00 -25.77
CA ALA A 151 9.19 9.06 -26.88
C ALA A 151 10.65 8.59 -27.09
N LEU A 152 11.62 9.51 -26.99
CA LEU A 152 13.05 9.16 -27.09
C LEU A 152 13.50 8.29 -25.91
N ILE A 153 13.06 8.61 -24.70
CA ILE A 153 13.34 7.80 -23.50
C ILE A 153 12.76 6.40 -23.64
N ASP A 154 11.51 6.26 -24.10
CA ASP A 154 10.86 4.97 -24.30
C ASP A 154 11.60 4.13 -25.35
N LYS A 155 12.03 4.76 -26.44
CA LYS A 155 12.89 4.13 -27.46
C LYS A 155 14.22 3.65 -26.85
N ASN A 156 14.91 4.50 -26.11
CA ASN A 156 16.19 4.17 -25.50
C ASN A 156 16.03 3.04 -24.45
N MET A 157 14.98 3.08 -23.63
CA MET A 157 14.67 2.01 -22.68
C MET A 157 14.38 0.67 -23.36
N ALA A 158 13.69 0.68 -24.51
CA ALA A 158 13.48 -0.55 -25.29
C ALA A 158 14.80 -1.12 -25.81
N GLU A 159 15.69 -0.27 -26.32
CA GLU A 159 17.01 -0.70 -26.82
C GLU A 159 17.93 -1.20 -25.70
N VAL A 160 17.94 -0.53 -24.55
CA VAL A 160 18.70 -0.97 -23.36
C VAL A 160 18.23 -2.35 -22.91
N ARG A 161 16.91 -2.58 -22.82
CA ARG A 161 16.36 -3.89 -22.43
C ARG A 161 16.72 -4.99 -23.42
N LYS A 162 16.64 -4.70 -24.72
CA LYS A 162 16.94 -5.66 -25.80
C LYS A 162 18.41 -6.09 -25.82
N SER A 163 19.32 -5.15 -25.56
CA SER A 163 20.77 -5.38 -25.60
C SER A 163 21.37 -5.86 -24.28
N ALA A 164 20.64 -5.78 -23.17
CA ALA A 164 21.12 -6.22 -21.86
C ALA A 164 21.23 -7.75 -21.77
N ALA A 165 22.42 -8.23 -21.42
CA ALA A 165 22.67 -9.65 -21.18
C ALA A 165 21.80 -10.17 -20.03
N ARG A 166 21.15 -11.31 -20.26
CA ARG A 166 20.33 -12.04 -19.27
C ARG A 166 20.35 -13.54 -19.56
N LEU A 167 20.15 -14.36 -18.54
CA LEU A 167 20.01 -15.81 -18.70
C LEU A 167 18.60 -16.17 -19.15
N GLU A 168 18.44 -17.40 -19.66
CA GLU A 168 17.12 -17.96 -19.93
C GLU A 168 16.26 -17.99 -18.65
N GLY A 169 14.98 -17.63 -18.77
CA GLY A 169 14.06 -17.48 -17.63
C GLY A 169 14.18 -16.15 -16.88
N GLN A 170 15.10 -15.26 -17.26
CA GLN A 170 15.21 -13.92 -16.71
C GLN A 170 14.47 -12.87 -17.55
N ASP A 171 13.96 -11.82 -16.89
CA ASP A 171 13.41 -10.64 -17.56
C ASP A 171 14.11 -9.35 -17.12
N ASN A 172 13.99 -8.29 -17.92
CA ASN A 172 14.56 -6.98 -17.64
C ASN A 172 13.46 -5.91 -17.71
N PHE A 173 13.32 -5.13 -16.64
CA PHE A 173 12.49 -3.92 -16.66
C PHE A 173 13.29 -2.70 -16.21
N ILE A 174 12.90 -1.52 -16.70
CA ILE A 174 13.53 -0.24 -16.33
C ILE A 174 12.51 0.60 -15.58
N ARG A 175 12.96 1.32 -14.55
CA ARG A 175 12.18 2.29 -13.80
C ARG A 175 12.91 3.61 -13.70
N GLY A 176 12.16 4.70 -13.78
CA GLY A 176 12.62 6.05 -13.48
C GLY A 176 12.61 6.31 -11.97
N PHE A 177 13.63 7.01 -11.49
CA PHE A 177 13.85 7.39 -10.10
C PHE A 177 14.11 8.90 -10.03
N PHE A 178 13.84 9.51 -8.88
CA PHE A 178 13.91 10.96 -8.69
C PHE A 178 13.14 11.70 -9.77
N GLU A 179 11.85 11.41 -9.92
CA GLU A 179 10.99 11.98 -10.97
C GLU A 179 11.51 11.75 -12.39
N ALA A 180 12.15 10.60 -12.62
CA ALA A 180 12.76 10.22 -13.90
C ALA A 180 13.98 11.07 -14.31
N ASN A 181 14.75 11.53 -13.32
CA ASN A 181 16.10 12.06 -13.50
C ASN A 181 17.18 10.96 -13.50
N GLN A 182 16.85 9.77 -12.98
CA GLN A 182 17.72 8.59 -13.00
C GLN A 182 16.94 7.35 -13.46
N TYR A 183 17.62 6.37 -14.04
CA TYR A 183 17.02 5.13 -14.51
C TYR A 183 17.84 3.92 -14.07
N TYR A 184 17.17 2.99 -13.39
CA TYR A 184 17.75 1.70 -13.02
C TYR A 184 17.03 0.57 -13.75
N MET A 185 17.81 -0.38 -14.25
CA MET A 185 17.34 -1.63 -14.83
C MET A 185 17.40 -2.74 -13.79
N PHE A 186 16.34 -3.52 -13.71
CA PHE A 186 16.20 -4.66 -12.82
C PHE A 186 16.15 -5.93 -13.66
N THR A 187 17.09 -6.83 -13.42
CA THR A 187 17.03 -8.21 -13.93
C THR A 187 16.32 -9.07 -12.90
N THR A 188 15.33 -9.86 -13.34
CA THR A 188 14.46 -10.63 -12.45
C THR A 188 14.27 -12.07 -12.89
N GLU A 189 13.87 -12.93 -11.96
CA GLU A 189 13.40 -14.30 -12.21
C GLU A 189 12.00 -14.45 -11.59
N THR A 190 11.01 -14.91 -12.36
CA THR A 190 9.61 -14.97 -11.92
C THR A 190 9.09 -16.40 -11.94
N TYR A 191 8.76 -16.94 -10.77
CA TYR A 191 8.19 -18.27 -10.58
C TYR A 191 6.66 -18.19 -10.56
N ARG A 192 5.98 -19.16 -11.19
CA ARG A 192 4.53 -19.12 -11.46
C ARG A 192 3.76 -20.31 -10.88
N ASP A 193 4.43 -21.32 -10.34
CA ASP A 193 3.82 -22.36 -9.52
C ASP A 193 3.99 -22.00 -8.04
N ILE A 194 3.03 -21.24 -7.51
CA ILE A 194 3.01 -20.80 -6.11
C ILE A 194 1.83 -21.43 -5.42
N ARG A 195 2.08 -22.20 -4.36
CA ARG A 195 1.05 -22.99 -3.66
C ARG A 195 0.78 -22.45 -2.26
N LEU A 196 -0.48 -22.44 -1.83
CA LEU A 196 -0.87 -22.07 -0.48
C LEU A 196 -0.50 -23.22 0.46
N VAL A 197 0.23 -22.90 1.53
CA VAL A 197 0.72 -23.87 2.53
C VAL A 197 -0.02 -23.72 3.85
N GLY A 198 -0.25 -22.49 4.30
CA GLY A 198 -0.84 -22.24 5.60
C GLY A 198 -1.42 -20.84 5.72
N ALA A 199 -2.56 -20.70 6.38
CA ALA A 199 -3.14 -19.43 6.75
C ALA A 199 -3.91 -19.60 8.08
N PRO A 200 -3.73 -18.71 9.06
CA PRO A 200 -4.60 -18.67 10.21
C PRO A 200 -6.03 -18.30 9.79
N PRO A 201 -7.05 -18.59 10.62
CA PRO A 201 -8.40 -18.07 10.40
C PRO A 201 -8.39 -16.54 10.39
N SER A 202 -9.35 -15.91 9.69
CA SER A 202 -9.42 -14.45 9.57
C SER A 202 -9.63 -13.73 10.91
N SER A 203 -10.20 -14.40 11.90
CA SER A 203 -10.28 -13.90 13.29
C SER A 203 -8.93 -13.80 13.99
N ILE A 204 -7.85 -14.31 13.38
CA ILE A 204 -6.46 -14.08 13.79
C ILE A 204 -5.74 -13.26 12.72
N GLY A 205 -5.85 -13.66 11.45
CA GLY A 205 -5.18 -13.03 10.30
C GLY A 205 -5.62 -11.61 9.99
N ASN A 206 -6.83 -11.23 10.42
CA ASN A 206 -7.41 -9.89 10.30
C ASN A 206 -8.22 -9.52 11.55
N PHE A 207 -7.76 -9.91 12.74
CA PHE A 207 -8.37 -9.55 14.02
C PHE A 207 -8.52 -8.03 14.16
N GLY A 208 -9.72 -7.58 14.53
CA GLY A 208 -10.11 -6.17 14.64
C GLY A 208 -10.43 -5.48 13.31
N LYS A 209 -10.24 -6.15 12.17
CA LYS A 209 -10.63 -5.74 10.81
C LYS A 209 -10.49 -4.22 10.57
N ASP A 210 -11.60 -3.56 10.25
CA ASP A 210 -11.61 -2.14 9.91
C ASP A 210 -11.43 -1.25 11.14
N THR A 211 -11.98 -1.64 12.30
CA THR A 211 -11.84 -0.86 13.54
C THR A 211 -10.38 -0.64 13.88
N ASP A 212 -9.59 -1.72 13.85
CA ASP A 212 -8.17 -1.70 14.19
C ASP A 212 -7.28 -1.27 13.02
N ASN A 213 -7.74 -1.23 11.77
CA ASN A 213 -6.91 -0.84 10.61
C ASN A 213 -6.26 0.56 10.78
N TRP A 214 -4.96 0.67 10.47
CA TRP A 214 -4.06 1.80 10.80
C TRP A 214 -3.85 2.10 12.30
N VAL A 215 -4.45 1.36 13.23
CA VAL A 215 -4.40 1.67 14.67
C VAL A 215 -3.27 0.90 15.37
N TRP A 216 -2.67 1.56 16.36
CA TRP A 216 -1.86 0.95 17.41
C TRP A 216 -2.42 1.39 18.79
N PRO A 217 -2.50 0.51 19.80
CA PRO A 217 -2.02 -0.88 19.88
C PRO A 217 -2.75 -1.88 18.96
N ARG A 218 -1.99 -2.81 18.37
CA ARG A 218 -2.50 -3.81 17.41
C ARG A 218 -2.22 -5.24 17.88
N HIS A 219 -3.13 -6.17 17.58
CA HIS A 219 -3.05 -7.56 18.04
C HIS A 219 -3.34 -8.60 16.94
N THR A 220 -3.05 -8.26 15.69
CA THR A 220 -3.38 -9.09 14.53
C THR A 220 -2.24 -10.03 14.17
N GLY A 221 -2.55 -11.32 13.98
CA GLY A 221 -1.62 -12.31 13.45
C GLY A 221 -1.61 -12.33 11.93
N ASP A 222 -1.31 -11.20 11.29
CA ASP A 222 -1.42 -10.99 9.85
C ASP A 222 -0.30 -11.70 9.06
N PHE A 223 -0.43 -13.01 8.87
CA PHE A 223 0.50 -13.80 8.08
C PHE A 223 -0.18 -14.93 7.29
N ALA A 224 0.45 -15.34 6.20
CA ALA A 224 0.14 -16.54 5.43
C ALA A 224 1.45 -17.15 4.90
N LEU A 225 1.40 -18.45 4.60
CA LEU A 225 2.50 -19.26 4.10
C LEU A 225 2.17 -19.78 2.71
N PHE A 226 3.11 -19.62 1.80
CA PHE A 226 3.08 -20.16 0.46
C PHE A 226 4.36 -20.94 0.18
N ARG A 227 4.42 -21.69 -0.92
CA ARG A 227 5.64 -22.35 -1.37
C ARG A 227 5.85 -22.13 -2.85
N ILE A 228 7.10 -21.81 -3.20
CA ILE A 228 7.54 -21.73 -4.59
C ILE A 228 7.85 -23.15 -5.07
N TYR A 229 7.29 -23.51 -6.21
CA TYR A 229 7.63 -24.72 -6.95
C TYR A 229 8.38 -24.36 -8.24
N ALA A 230 9.28 -25.25 -8.65
CA ALA A 230 10.13 -25.10 -9.81
C ALA A 230 10.19 -26.41 -10.58
N ASN A 231 10.70 -26.37 -11.82
CA ASN A 231 11.01 -27.61 -12.53
C ASN A 231 12.20 -28.34 -11.87
N LYS A 232 12.55 -29.51 -12.41
CA LYS A 232 13.61 -30.38 -11.86
C LYS A 232 15.00 -29.73 -11.88
N GLU A 233 15.20 -28.73 -12.73
CA GLU A 233 16.41 -27.91 -12.86
C GLU A 233 16.40 -26.67 -11.95
N ASN A 234 15.40 -26.56 -11.05
CA ASN A 234 15.19 -25.43 -10.15
C ASN A 234 14.98 -24.09 -10.90
N LYS A 235 14.36 -24.15 -12.09
CA LYS A 235 14.02 -22.99 -12.93
C LYS A 235 12.53 -22.66 -12.84
N PRO A 236 12.14 -21.41 -13.14
CA PRO A 236 10.74 -21.03 -13.27
C PRO A 236 9.96 -21.94 -14.22
N ALA A 237 8.78 -22.37 -13.77
CA ALA A 237 7.85 -23.16 -14.56
C ALA A 237 6.42 -22.73 -14.24
N GLU A 238 5.51 -22.99 -15.18
CA GLU A 238 4.07 -23.03 -14.91
C GLU A 238 3.74 -24.20 -13.99
N TYR A 239 2.53 -24.20 -13.42
CA TYR A 239 2.05 -25.29 -12.59
C TYR A 239 2.18 -26.66 -13.29
N SER A 240 2.78 -27.61 -12.58
CA SER A 240 2.83 -29.02 -12.95
C SER A 240 2.86 -29.88 -11.69
N THR A 241 2.25 -31.06 -11.75
CA THR A 241 2.34 -32.06 -10.67
C THR A 241 3.76 -32.60 -10.51
N ASP A 242 4.61 -32.47 -11.54
CA ASP A 242 6.01 -32.92 -11.53
C ASP A 242 6.99 -31.86 -10.97
N ASN A 243 6.52 -30.62 -10.76
CA ASN A 243 7.33 -29.58 -10.16
C ASN A 243 7.68 -29.96 -8.72
N ILE A 244 8.87 -29.53 -8.28
CA ILE A 244 9.40 -29.80 -6.94
C ILE A 244 9.53 -28.50 -6.15
N PRO A 245 9.55 -28.55 -4.81
CA PRO A 245 9.85 -27.38 -3.97
C PRO A 245 11.15 -26.69 -4.41
N PHE A 246 11.07 -25.38 -4.63
CA PHE A 246 12.20 -24.55 -5.04
C PHE A 246 13.29 -24.56 -3.97
N THR A 247 14.54 -24.73 -4.39
CA THR A 247 15.72 -24.59 -3.54
C THR A 247 16.26 -23.16 -3.67
N PRO A 248 16.15 -22.31 -2.64
CA PRO A 248 16.58 -20.93 -2.72
C PRO A 248 18.10 -20.77 -2.59
N LYS A 249 18.64 -19.69 -3.16
CA LYS A 249 20.04 -19.28 -2.91
C LYS A 249 20.27 -18.87 -1.46
N ARG A 250 19.23 -18.36 -0.80
CA ARG A 250 19.24 -17.88 0.59
C ARG A 250 17.85 -18.11 1.19
N ALA A 251 17.80 -18.57 2.43
CA ALA A 251 16.62 -18.51 3.29
C ALA A 251 16.96 -17.70 4.54
N LEU A 252 15.99 -16.98 5.09
CA LEU A 252 16.14 -16.25 6.33
C LEU A 252 16.13 -17.20 7.52
N ASN A 253 16.98 -16.91 8.50
CA ASN A 253 16.85 -17.53 9.82
C ASN A 253 15.73 -16.82 10.59
N VAL A 254 15.02 -17.53 11.46
CA VAL A 254 13.96 -16.97 12.30
C VAL A 254 14.43 -16.88 13.74
N SER A 255 14.37 -15.70 14.34
CA SER A 255 14.88 -15.44 15.68
C SER A 255 13.79 -15.62 16.75
N LEU A 256 14.09 -16.41 17.77
CA LEU A 256 13.29 -16.50 19.00
C LEU A 256 13.84 -15.64 20.15
N SER A 257 14.75 -14.70 19.85
CA SER A 257 15.30 -13.81 20.89
C SER A 257 14.40 -12.62 21.25
N GLY A 258 13.30 -12.42 20.50
CA GLY A 258 12.41 -11.28 20.67
C GLY A 258 13.08 -9.93 20.40
N VAL A 259 12.38 -8.86 20.76
CA VAL A 259 12.78 -7.47 20.52
C VAL A 259 12.72 -6.65 21.81
N GLU A 260 13.60 -5.66 21.92
CA GLU A 260 13.71 -4.71 23.03
C GLU A 260 13.83 -3.27 22.49
N PRO A 261 13.43 -2.24 23.26
CA PRO A 261 13.61 -0.85 22.85
C PRO A 261 15.06 -0.54 22.46
N GLY A 262 15.24 0.12 21.32
CA GLY A 262 16.56 0.47 20.79
C GLY A 262 17.23 -0.62 19.95
N ASP A 263 16.66 -1.83 19.86
CA ASP A 263 17.15 -2.84 18.91
C ASP A 263 17.08 -2.29 17.48
N PHE A 264 18.17 -2.49 16.72
CA PHE A 264 18.21 -2.20 15.30
C PHE A 264 17.21 -3.09 14.55
N THR A 265 16.43 -2.47 13.66
CA THR A 265 15.56 -3.16 12.71
C THR A 265 15.86 -2.70 11.29
N MET A 266 15.71 -3.62 10.34
CA MET A 266 15.78 -3.35 8.92
C MET A 266 14.59 -4.03 8.23
N VAL A 267 13.82 -3.26 7.45
CA VAL A 267 12.73 -3.78 6.62
C VAL A 267 13.18 -3.74 5.16
N PHE A 268 12.97 -4.85 4.45
CA PHE A 268 13.41 -5.04 3.08
C PHE A 268 12.20 -5.44 2.21
N GLY A 269 11.79 -4.61 1.24
CA GLY A 269 10.56 -4.87 0.49
C GLY A 269 10.36 -4.01 -0.74
N PHE A 270 9.12 -3.97 -1.23
CA PHE A 270 8.74 -3.33 -2.49
C PHE A 270 7.74 -2.19 -2.26
N PRO A 271 8.16 -1.06 -1.63
CA PRO A 271 7.27 0.07 -1.41
C PRO A 271 6.69 0.58 -2.74
N GLY A 272 5.38 0.78 -2.77
CA GLY A 272 4.61 1.15 -3.94
C GLY A 272 4.86 2.59 -4.38
N ARG A 273 4.44 3.58 -3.57
CA ARG A 273 4.56 5.00 -3.92
C ARG A 273 4.72 5.90 -2.71
N THR A 274 5.57 6.91 -2.83
CA THR A 274 5.71 8.06 -1.94
C THR A 274 5.82 9.32 -2.79
N ASN A 275 5.67 10.50 -2.18
CA ASN A 275 5.87 11.81 -2.82
C ASN A 275 6.58 12.77 -1.84
N GLN A 276 7.81 12.45 -1.44
CA GLN A 276 8.54 13.17 -0.39
C GLN A 276 9.00 14.57 -0.80
N TYR A 277 9.17 14.79 -2.10
CA TYR A 277 9.82 15.98 -2.68
C TYR A 277 8.83 16.97 -3.30
N LEU A 278 7.56 16.88 -2.89
CA LEU A 278 6.52 17.83 -3.31
C LEU A 278 6.81 19.25 -2.82
N HIS A 279 6.41 20.21 -3.66
CA HIS A 279 6.33 21.64 -3.32
C HIS A 279 5.32 21.91 -2.19
N SER A 280 5.57 22.92 -1.38
CA SER A 280 4.79 23.22 -0.18
C SER A 280 3.34 23.60 -0.48
N ASP A 281 3.06 24.26 -1.61
CA ASP A 281 1.68 24.57 -2.02
C ASP A 281 0.85 23.30 -2.29
N VAL A 282 1.46 22.27 -2.90
CA VAL A 282 0.79 20.98 -3.13
C VAL A 282 0.48 20.30 -1.80
N VAL A 283 1.42 20.33 -0.87
CA VAL A 283 1.26 19.71 0.45
C VAL A 283 0.24 20.47 1.30
N LYS A 284 0.20 21.80 1.16
CA LYS A 284 -0.81 22.64 1.78
C LYS A 284 -2.21 22.30 1.25
N ASP A 285 -2.37 22.16 -0.06
CA ASP A 285 -3.65 21.75 -0.67
C ASP A 285 -4.11 20.37 -0.20
N ILE A 286 -3.19 19.40 -0.08
CA ILE A 286 -3.51 18.09 0.52
C ILE A 286 -4.10 18.27 1.92
N VAL A 287 -3.46 19.07 2.77
CA VAL A 287 -3.85 19.26 4.18
C VAL A 287 -5.13 20.08 4.35
N GLU A 288 -5.34 21.09 3.51
CA GLU A 288 -6.37 22.12 3.70
C GLU A 288 -7.56 21.98 2.75
N VAL A 289 -7.42 21.27 1.64
CA VAL A 289 -8.43 21.24 0.57
C VAL A 289 -8.73 19.82 0.07
N SER A 290 -7.79 19.13 -0.58
CA SER A 290 -8.06 17.84 -1.25
C SER A 290 -8.48 16.75 -0.26
N ASP A 291 -7.66 16.44 0.75
CA ASP A 291 -8.04 15.39 1.72
C ASP A 291 -9.27 15.78 2.53
N PRO A 292 -9.41 17.01 3.08
CA PRO A 292 -10.64 17.43 3.73
C PRO A 292 -11.91 17.25 2.88
N ALA A 293 -11.86 17.57 1.59
CA ALA A 293 -13.00 17.38 0.69
C ALA A 293 -13.36 15.88 0.52
N LYS A 294 -12.36 15.03 0.27
CA LYS A 294 -12.59 13.59 0.12
C LYS A 294 -13.05 12.93 1.43
N ILE A 295 -12.50 13.36 2.56
CA ILE A 295 -12.93 12.93 3.91
C ILE A 295 -14.40 13.29 4.11
N MET A 296 -14.79 14.54 3.84
CA MET A 296 -16.17 15.00 3.99
C MET A 296 -17.16 14.22 3.10
N ILE A 297 -16.80 13.96 1.84
CA ILE A 297 -17.64 13.16 0.92
C ILE A 297 -17.84 11.74 1.49
N ARG A 298 -16.76 11.12 1.96
CA ARG A 298 -16.82 9.77 2.55
C ARG A 298 -17.57 9.76 3.87
N ASP A 299 -17.42 10.76 4.72
CA ASP A 299 -18.19 10.93 5.95
C ASP A 299 -19.70 10.90 5.65
N ARG A 300 -20.15 11.67 4.65
CA ARG A 300 -21.57 11.71 4.26
C ARG A 300 -22.06 10.35 3.75
N ALA A 301 -21.29 9.69 2.88
CA ALA A 301 -21.67 8.36 2.36
C ALA A 301 -21.71 7.32 3.49
N MET A 302 -20.67 7.27 4.33
CA MET A 302 -20.56 6.33 5.44
C MET A 302 -21.64 6.55 6.49
N ALA A 303 -22.04 7.79 6.78
CA ALA A 303 -23.13 8.06 7.73
C ALA A 303 -24.47 7.46 7.26
N VAL A 304 -24.76 7.51 5.95
CA VAL A 304 -25.94 6.84 5.38
C VAL A 304 -25.81 5.33 5.52
N LEU A 305 -24.69 4.76 5.05
CA LEU A 305 -24.47 3.31 5.06
C LEU A 305 -24.53 2.74 6.49
N ASP A 306 -23.81 3.32 7.45
CA ASP A 306 -23.79 2.92 8.86
C ASP A 306 -25.21 2.99 9.46
N GLY A 307 -25.97 4.04 9.14
CA GLY A 307 -27.35 4.21 9.60
C GLY A 307 -28.29 3.08 9.18
N PHE A 308 -28.11 2.50 7.99
CA PHE A 308 -28.85 1.31 7.53
C PHE A 308 -28.26 0.01 8.06
N MET A 309 -26.93 -0.15 7.99
CA MET A 309 -26.23 -1.37 8.43
C MET A 309 -26.44 -1.67 9.92
N ARG A 310 -26.67 -0.65 10.76
CA ARG A 310 -27.01 -0.82 12.19
C ARG A 310 -28.44 -1.31 12.44
N LYS A 311 -29.34 -1.14 11.47
CA LYS A 311 -30.78 -1.42 11.61
C LYS A 311 -31.21 -2.71 10.93
N ASP A 312 -30.42 -3.21 9.99
CA ASP A 312 -30.76 -4.37 9.17
C ASP A 312 -29.52 -5.24 8.91
N GLU A 313 -29.62 -6.51 9.32
CA GLU A 313 -28.53 -7.48 9.22
C GLU A 313 -28.23 -7.87 7.77
N LEU A 314 -29.24 -7.97 6.90
CA LEU A 314 -29.03 -8.25 5.48
C LEU A 314 -28.28 -7.09 4.82
N ILE A 315 -28.65 -5.85 5.12
CA ILE A 315 -27.92 -4.68 4.61
C ILE A 315 -26.49 -4.65 5.14
N LYS A 316 -26.27 -4.99 6.43
CA LYS A 316 -24.93 -5.14 6.98
C LYS A 316 -24.09 -6.14 6.19
N ILE A 317 -24.65 -7.30 5.85
CA ILE A 317 -23.98 -8.31 5.01
C ILE A 317 -23.68 -7.75 3.61
N GLN A 318 -24.67 -7.12 2.97
CA GLN A 318 -24.55 -6.55 1.63
C GLN A 318 -23.51 -5.42 1.53
N TYR A 319 -23.35 -4.60 2.58
CA TYR A 319 -22.52 -3.40 2.54
C TYR A 319 -21.24 -3.46 3.36
N ALA A 320 -20.99 -4.48 4.18
CA ALA A 320 -19.80 -4.56 5.03
C ALA A 320 -18.49 -4.36 4.25
N SER A 321 -18.29 -5.09 3.14
CA SER A 321 -17.09 -4.96 2.30
C SER A 321 -16.98 -3.60 1.62
N LYS A 322 -18.12 -3.05 1.16
CA LYS A 322 -18.17 -1.70 0.55
C LYS A 322 -17.80 -0.62 1.58
N TYR A 323 -18.40 -0.69 2.77
CA TYR A 323 -18.14 0.20 3.89
C TYR A 323 -16.67 0.14 4.32
N ALA A 324 -16.11 -1.08 4.47
CA ALA A 324 -14.71 -1.33 4.79
C ALA A 324 -13.74 -0.59 3.85
N ARG A 325 -13.94 -0.75 2.53
CA ARG A 325 -13.13 -0.07 1.50
C ARG A 325 -13.25 1.45 1.56
N ILE A 326 -14.45 1.98 1.85
CA ILE A 326 -14.64 3.42 2.00
C ILE A 326 -13.90 3.92 3.25
N SER A 327 -14.10 3.23 4.38
CA SER A 327 -13.50 3.50 5.69
C SER A 327 -11.99 3.46 5.66
N ASN A 328 -11.35 2.52 4.95
CA ASN A 328 -9.90 2.40 4.88
C ASN A 328 -9.20 3.68 4.38
N ALA A 329 -9.61 4.21 3.22
CA ALA A 329 -9.00 5.43 2.69
C ALA A 329 -9.48 6.69 3.41
N TRP A 330 -10.75 6.73 3.82
CA TRP A 330 -11.30 7.79 4.69
C TRP A 330 -10.44 7.94 5.92
N LYS A 331 -10.15 6.81 6.57
CA LYS A 331 -9.26 6.75 7.70
C LYS A 331 -7.87 7.29 7.27
N LYS A 332 -7.17 6.63 6.34
CA LYS A 332 -5.80 7.03 5.93
C LYS A 332 -5.64 8.56 5.81
N TRP A 333 -6.54 9.24 5.09
CA TRP A 333 -6.49 10.68 4.87
C TRP A 333 -6.68 11.51 6.16
N GLN A 334 -7.56 11.10 7.08
CA GLN A 334 -7.66 11.74 8.38
C GLN A 334 -6.33 11.66 9.15
N GLY A 335 -5.68 10.50 9.13
CA GLY A 335 -4.35 10.32 9.73
C GLY A 335 -3.26 11.14 9.04
N GLU A 336 -3.32 11.26 7.71
CA GLU A 336 -2.37 12.02 6.89
C GLU A 336 -2.45 13.52 7.21
N VAL A 337 -3.66 14.07 7.23
CA VAL A 337 -3.93 15.45 7.65
C VAL A 337 -3.51 15.68 9.10
N LEU A 338 -3.87 14.77 10.01
CA LEU A 338 -3.51 14.87 11.43
C LEU A 338 -1.99 14.93 11.61
N GLY A 339 -1.27 14.00 10.98
CA GLY A 339 0.18 13.92 11.06
C GLY A 339 0.85 15.16 10.48
N LEU A 340 0.46 15.58 9.27
CA LEU A 340 1.04 16.76 8.61
C LEU A 340 0.83 18.04 9.43
N LYS A 341 -0.34 18.19 10.06
CA LYS A 341 -0.60 19.31 10.98
C LYS A 341 0.28 19.22 12.23
N ARG A 342 0.33 18.06 12.89
CA ARG A 342 1.08 17.89 14.15
C ARG A 342 2.58 18.04 14.02
N THR A 343 3.13 17.65 12.87
CA THR A 343 4.57 17.75 12.58
C THR A 343 4.95 19.06 11.90
N ASN A 344 4.01 19.98 11.70
CA ASN A 344 4.18 21.20 10.92
C ASN A 344 4.77 20.93 9.51
N GLY A 345 4.30 19.88 8.84
CA GLY A 345 4.85 19.39 7.57
C GLY A 345 4.89 20.45 6.47
N VAL A 346 3.84 21.26 6.33
CA VAL A 346 3.80 22.40 5.37
C VAL A 346 4.89 23.42 5.69
N ALA A 347 4.99 23.85 6.95
CA ALA A 347 6.00 24.84 7.36
C ALA A 347 7.43 24.31 7.21
N LYS A 348 7.67 23.01 7.44
CA LYS A 348 8.96 22.35 7.18
C LYS A 348 9.33 22.44 5.70
N LYS A 349 8.38 22.19 4.78
CA LYS A 349 8.62 22.33 3.33
C LYS A 349 8.89 23.77 2.92
N GLN A 350 8.13 24.73 3.44
CA GLN A 350 8.39 26.16 3.19
C GLN A 350 9.76 26.61 3.71
N ALA A 351 10.21 26.11 4.86
CA ALA A 351 11.54 26.41 5.39
C ALA A 351 12.66 25.82 4.52
N TYR A 352 12.46 24.59 4.04
CA TYR A 352 13.35 23.96 3.06
C TYR A 352 13.41 24.77 1.76
N GLU A 353 12.28 25.18 1.21
CA GLU A 353 12.19 25.98 -0.02
C GLU A 353 12.86 27.34 0.11
N ARG A 354 12.74 28.02 1.26
CA ARG A 354 13.49 29.26 1.53
C ARG A 354 15.00 29.04 1.48
N THR A 355 15.47 27.95 2.08
CA THR A 355 16.90 27.58 2.07
C THR A 355 17.37 27.24 0.65
N PHE A 356 16.58 26.47 -0.09
CA PHE A 356 16.82 26.15 -1.49
C PHE A 356 16.93 27.43 -2.34
N GLN A 357 15.95 28.33 -2.26
CA GLN A 357 15.94 29.56 -3.05
C GLN A 357 17.10 30.48 -2.69
N GLN A 358 17.47 30.57 -1.41
CA GLN A 358 18.65 31.32 -0.98
C GLN A 358 19.91 30.80 -1.69
N ARG A 359 20.16 29.49 -1.65
CA ARG A 359 21.33 28.88 -2.30
C ARG A 359 21.32 29.06 -3.81
N VAL A 360 20.14 28.91 -4.44
CA VAL A 360 19.96 29.22 -5.88
C VAL A 360 20.37 30.66 -6.18
N ASN A 361 19.97 31.62 -5.36
CA ASN A 361 20.27 33.04 -5.58
C ASN A 361 21.74 33.40 -5.35
N GLU A 362 22.43 32.68 -4.46
CA GLU A 362 23.86 32.88 -4.14
C GLU A 362 24.80 32.35 -5.23
N ASN A 363 24.33 31.43 -6.09
CA ASN A 363 25.11 30.86 -7.19
C ASN A 363 24.59 31.39 -8.55
N PRO A 364 25.39 32.15 -9.33
CA PRO A 364 24.94 32.71 -10.61
C PRO A 364 24.45 31.68 -11.62
N ALA A 365 25.05 30.48 -11.67
CA ALA A 365 24.65 29.42 -12.60
C ALA A 365 23.31 28.80 -12.19
N TRP A 366 23.11 28.52 -10.90
CA TRP A 366 21.82 28.03 -10.40
C TRP A 366 20.74 29.10 -10.49
N LYS A 367 21.06 30.37 -10.25
CA LYS A 367 20.10 31.46 -10.40
C LYS A 367 19.59 31.57 -11.83
N ALA A 368 20.48 31.42 -12.81
CA ALA A 368 20.11 31.43 -14.23
C ALA A 368 19.22 30.23 -14.61
N GLU A 369 19.46 29.05 -14.04
CA GLU A 369 18.73 27.82 -14.38
C GLU A 369 17.44 27.63 -13.57
N TYR A 370 17.44 27.94 -12.28
CA TYR A 370 16.39 27.58 -11.31
C TYR A 370 15.76 28.78 -10.60
N GLY A 371 16.17 30.01 -10.90
CA GLY A 371 15.78 31.21 -10.16
C GLY A 371 14.27 31.40 -9.99
N ASN A 372 13.48 30.99 -11.00
CA ASN A 372 12.02 31.12 -11.01
C ASN A 372 11.29 29.78 -10.75
N LEU A 373 12.01 28.68 -10.52
CA LEU A 373 11.43 27.34 -10.55
C LEU A 373 10.32 27.15 -9.50
N LEU A 374 10.52 27.64 -8.28
CA LEU A 374 9.49 27.55 -7.24
C LEU A 374 8.24 28.37 -7.60
N SER A 375 8.42 29.59 -8.13
CA SER A 375 7.28 30.40 -8.57
C SER A 375 6.55 29.81 -9.77
N ASP A 376 7.26 29.15 -10.68
CA ASP A 376 6.66 28.47 -11.84
C ASP A 376 5.84 27.26 -11.40
N VAL A 377 6.35 26.50 -10.42
CA VAL A 377 5.60 25.40 -9.78
C VAL A 377 4.33 25.93 -9.10
N SER A 378 4.43 27.00 -8.30
CA SER A 378 3.26 27.63 -7.67
C SER A 378 2.23 28.11 -8.70
N ALA A 379 2.66 28.77 -9.77
CA ALA A 379 1.77 29.29 -10.81
C ALA A 379 1.07 28.17 -11.60
N ALA A 380 1.80 27.11 -11.93
CA ALA A 380 1.22 25.93 -12.59
C ALA A 380 0.22 25.22 -11.67
N PHE A 381 0.57 25.07 -10.39
CA PHE A 381 -0.32 24.45 -9.42
C PHE A 381 -1.60 25.25 -9.20
N ALA A 382 -1.52 26.58 -9.11
CA ALA A 382 -2.69 27.44 -8.95
C ALA A 382 -3.72 27.31 -10.09
N GLN A 383 -3.27 26.99 -11.32
CA GLN A 383 -4.15 26.71 -12.45
C GLN A 383 -4.76 25.30 -12.37
N LEU A 384 -3.98 24.33 -11.91
CA LEU A 384 -4.37 22.92 -11.84
C LEU A 384 -5.29 22.60 -10.63
N GLN A 385 -5.10 23.30 -9.51
CA GLN A 385 -5.73 23.01 -8.23
C GLN A 385 -7.27 23.03 -8.28
N PRO A 386 -7.94 24.04 -8.87
CA PRO A 386 -9.41 24.08 -8.88
C PRO A 386 -10.02 22.91 -9.68
N LEU A 387 -9.37 22.53 -10.79
CA LEU A 387 -9.80 21.39 -11.61
C LEU A 387 -9.53 20.05 -10.90
N SER A 388 -8.42 19.95 -10.17
CA SER A 388 -8.10 18.76 -9.36
C SER A 388 -9.14 18.57 -8.25
N LEU A 389 -9.58 19.64 -7.60
CA LEU A 389 -10.66 19.58 -6.63
C LEU A 389 -11.99 19.15 -7.28
N ALA A 390 -12.33 19.68 -8.45
CA ALA A 390 -13.51 19.27 -9.21
C ALA A 390 -13.48 17.77 -9.56
N ARG A 391 -12.29 17.27 -9.94
CA ARG A 391 -12.07 15.83 -10.15
C ARG A 391 -12.28 15.04 -8.87
N ASP A 392 -11.73 15.48 -7.74
CA ASP A 392 -11.88 14.77 -6.47
C ASP A 392 -13.36 14.69 -6.08
N TYR A 393 -14.13 15.78 -6.22
CA TYR A 393 -15.58 15.78 -6.04
C TYR A 393 -16.28 14.78 -6.96
N TYR A 394 -16.06 14.88 -8.28
CA TYR A 394 -16.71 14.00 -9.26
C TYR A 394 -16.39 12.52 -8.99
N THR A 395 -15.11 12.18 -8.83
CA THR A 395 -14.66 10.80 -8.68
C THR A 395 -15.10 10.19 -7.34
N GLU A 396 -15.08 10.96 -6.25
CA GLU A 396 -15.52 10.48 -4.95
C GLU A 396 -17.05 10.37 -4.84
N ILE A 397 -17.81 11.22 -5.53
CA ILE A 397 -19.28 11.15 -5.53
C ILE A 397 -19.78 10.04 -6.46
N VAL A 398 -19.35 10.04 -7.73
CA VAL A 398 -19.90 9.11 -8.74
C VAL A 398 -19.61 7.65 -8.39
N SER A 399 -18.45 7.37 -7.78
CA SER A 399 -18.09 6.01 -7.34
C SER A 399 -18.91 5.49 -6.16
N LYS A 400 -19.69 6.34 -5.46
CA LYS A 400 -20.45 5.98 -4.25
C LYS A 400 -21.93 5.74 -4.56
N ILE A 401 -22.40 6.26 -5.70
CA ILE A 401 -23.73 6.02 -6.22
C ILE A 401 -23.68 4.75 -7.08
N GLU A 402 -24.21 3.67 -6.54
CA GLU A 402 -24.21 2.34 -7.13
C GLU A 402 -25.05 2.25 -8.40
N LEU A 403 -26.17 3.00 -8.48
CA LEU A 403 -26.95 3.14 -9.71
C LEU A 403 -26.10 3.66 -10.89
N TYR A 404 -25.11 4.52 -10.63
CA TYR A 404 -24.19 4.98 -11.68
C TYR A 404 -23.20 3.90 -12.10
N THR A 405 -22.84 2.97 -11.23
CA THR A 405 -22.06 1.79 -11.62
C THR A 405 -22.86 0.95 -12.63
N ILE A 406 -24.15 0.73 -12.36
CA ILE A 406 -25.04 0.02 -13.30
C ILE A 406 -25.15 0.79 -14.62
N SER A 407 -25.44 2.09 -14.58
CA SER A 407 -25.54 2.93 -15.78
C SER A 407 -24.24 2.95 -16.58
N MET A 408 -23.08 2.98 -15.93
CA MET A 408 -21.77 2.92 -16.58
C MET A 408 -21.55 1.61 -17.32
N GLN A 409 -21.88 0.46 -16.71
CA GLN A 409 -21.72 -0.83 -17.37
C GLN A 409 -22.64 -0.97 -18.58
N LEU A 410 -23.90 -0.54 -18.46
CA LEU A 410 -24.84 -0.55 -19.58
C LEU A 410 -24.44 0.44 -20.68
N ASN A 411 -23.98 1.64 -20.33
CA ASN A 411 -23.47 2.60 -21.30
C ASN A 411 -22.22 2.08 -22.04
N SER A 412 -21.39 1.24 -21.39
CA SER A 412 -20.24 0.61 -22.04
C SER A 412 -20.64 -0.30 -23.21
N LEU A 413 -21.83 -0.91 -23.16
CA LEU A 413 -22.36 -1.69 -24.28
C LEU A 413 -22.69 -0.81 -25.48
N VAL A 414 -23.26 0.39 -25.24
CA VAL A 414 -23.52 1.39 -26.28
C VAL A 414 -22.20 1.84 -26.91
N THR A 415 -21.18 2.16 -26.10
CA THR A 415 -19.85 2.55 -26.60
C THR A 415 -19.19 1.44 -27.41
N SER A 416 -19.28 0.17 -26.98
CA SER A 416 -18.74 -0.96 -27.75
C SER A 416 -19.50 -1.20 -29.05
N PHE A 417 -20.81 -0.97 -29.06
CA PHE A 417 -21.62 -1.02 -30.28
C PHE A 417 -21.26 0.11 -31.25
N ASP A 418 -21.08 1.33 -30.76
CA ASP A 418 -20.64 2.47 -31.58
C ASP A 418 -19.29 2.23 -32.25
N LYS A 419 -18.42 1.49 -31.57
CA LYS A 419 -17.08 1.18 -32.07
C LYS A 419 -17.08 0.08 -33.14
N ASP A 420 -17.69 -1.07 -32.84
CA ASP A 420 -17.55 -2.29 -33.65
C ASP A 420 -18.90 -2.99 -33.94
N GLY A 421 -20.02 -2.26 -33.88
CA GLY A 421 -21.37 -2.76 -34.12
C GLY A 421 -21.78 -3.90 -33.18
N ALA A 422 -22.65 -4.80 -33.66
CA ALA A 422 -23.12 -5.95 -32.91
C ALA A 422 -21.97 -6.86 -32.39
N THR A 423 -20.85 -6.95 -33.13
CA THR A 423 -19.68 -7.72 -32.70
C THR A 423 -19.01 -7.10 -31.46
N GLY A 424 -18.83 -5.78 -31.44
CA GLY A 424 -18.30 -5.07 -30.26
C GLY A 424 -19.20 -5.23 -29.04
N TYR A 425 -20.51 -5.07 -29.24
CA TYR A 425 -21.51 -5.30 -28.20
C TYR A 425 -21.42 -6.71 -27.62
N SER A 426 -21.48 -7.75 -28.44
CA SER A 426 -21.49 -9.15 -27.96
C SER A 426 -20.20 -9.52 -27.21
N LYS A 427 -19.04 -9.00 -27.64
CA LYS A 427 -17.77 -9.18 -26.90
C LYS A 427 -17.81 -8.54 -25.52
N ARG A 428 -18.46 -7.39 -25.38
CA ARG A 428 -18.58 -6.66 -24.11
C ARG A 428 -19.68 -7.23 -23.21
N LEU A 429 -20.76 -7.76 -23.80
CA LEU A 429 -21.94 -8.24 -23.11
C LEU A 429 -21.62 -9.26 -22.02
N THR A 430 -20.83 -10.29 -22.33
CA THR A 430 -20.49 -11.33 -21.35
C THR A 430 -19.81 -10.75 -20.12
N THR A 431 -18.92 -9.78 -20.29
CA THR A 431 -18.25 -9.10 -19.16
C THR A 431 -19.25 -8.29 -18.34
N VAL A 432 -20.13 -7.54 -19.01
CA VAL A 432 -21.13 -6.70 -18.34
C VAL A 432 -22.15 -7.53 -17.57
N VAL A 433 -22.65 -8.63 -18.15
CA VAL A 433 -23.60 -9.53 -17.48
C VAL A 433 -22.98 -10.10 -16.21
N ASN A 434 -21.77 -10.67 -16.29
CA ASN A 434 -21.10 -11.25 -15.12
C ASN A 434 -20.87 -10.19 -14.01
N MET A 435 -20.37 -9.01 -14.39
CA MET A 435 -20.17 -7.90 -13.42
C MET A 435 -21.48 -7.48 -12.75
N LEU A 436 -22.56 -7.34 -13.51
CA LEU A 436 -23.86 -6.92 -12.97
C LEU A 436 -24.50 -8.03 -12.12
N GLU A 437 -24.39 -9.31 -12.51
CA GLU A 437 -24.93 -10.42 -11.75
C GLU A 437 -24.34 -10.51 -10.34
N ASP A 438 -23.04 -10.30 -10.22
CA ASP A 438 -22.36 -10.23 -8.92
C ASP A 438 -22.73 -8.94 -8.17
N PHE A 439 -22.71 -7.80 -8.85
CA PHE A 439 -23.05 -6.51 -8.24
C PHE A 439 -24.44 -6.49 -7.62
N TYR A 440 -25.45 -7.03 -8.31
CA TYR A 440 -26.83 -7.06 -7.80
C TYR A 440 -27.03 -7.95 -6.57
N LYS A 441 -26.10 -8.85 -6.23
CA LYS A 441 -26.18 -9.64 -4.98
C LYS A 441 -26.07 -8.75 -3.74
N GLU A 442 -25.29 -7.67 -3.86
CA GLU A 442 -24.98 -6.74 -2.77
C GLU A 442 -25.66 -5.37 -2.92
N TYR A 443 -26.32 -5.11 -4.04
CA TYR A 443 -26.98 -3.83 -4.29
C TYR A 443 -28.33 -3.72 -3.57
N ASN A 444 -28.54 -2.61 -2.87
CA ASN A 444 -29.82 -2.27 -2.28
C ASN A 444 -30.28 -0.88 -2.78
N ALA A 445 -31.32 -0.87 -3.60
CA ALA A 445 -31.80 0.35 -4.26
C ALA A 445 -32.24 1.45 -3.28
N MET A 446 -32.81 1.07 -2.13
CA MET A 446 -33.23 2.02 -1.10
C MET A 446 -32.01 2.67 -0.42
N VAL A 447 -30.99 1.87 -0.09
CA VAL A 447 -29.76 2.39 0.51
C VAL A 447 -29.04 3.31 -0.48
N ASP A 448 -28.89 2.86 -1.73
CA ASP A 448 -28.23 3.65 -2.77
C ASP A 448 -28.96 4.96 -3.07
N GLN A 449 -30.29 4.96 -3.09
CA GLN A 449 -31.08 6.18 -3.23
C GLN A 449 -30.76 7.19 -2.11
N LYS A 450 -30.61 6.72 -0.86
CA LYS A 450 -30.21 7.59 0.25
C LYS A 450 -28.76 8.06 0.15
N VAL A 451 -27.87 7.25 -0.40
CA VAL A 451 -26.50 7.71 -0.70
C VAL A 451 -26.53 8.79 -1.77
N PHE A 452 -27.28 8.61 -2.86
CA PHE A 452 -27.50 9.63 -3.88
C PHE A 452 -28.05 10.93 -3.28
N GLU A 453 -29.09 10.86 -2.43
CA GLU A 453 -29.67 12.02 -1.74
C GLU A 453 -28.63 12.78 -0.91
N ALA A 454 -27.68 12.07 -0.28
CA ALA A 454 -26.59 12.68 0.49
C ALA A 454 -25.48 13.26 -0.39
N MET A 455 -25.24 12.69 -1.57
CA MET A 455 -24.16 13.07 -2.48
C MET A 455 -24.52 14.25 -3.41
N MET A 456 -25.76 14.34 -3.89
CA MET A 456 -26.13 15.39 -4.84
C MET A 456 -26.01 16.82 -4.29
N PRO A 457 -26.34 17.12 -3.01
CA PRO A 457 -26.02 18.40 -2.42
C PRO A 457 -24.53 18.73 -2.51
N VAL A 458 -23.64 17.75 -2.25
CA VAL A 458 -22.19 17.94 -2.36
C VAL A 458 -21.77 18.23 -3.80
N TYR A 459 -22.35 17.50 -4.76
CA TYR A 459 -22.07 17.73 -6.18
C TYR A 459 -22.40 19.17 -6.59
N MET A 460 -23.48 19.72 -6.04
CA MET A 460 -23.97 21.08 -6.31
C MET A 460 -23.17 22.18 -5.59
N GLU A 461 -22.25 21.85 -4.67
CA GLU A 461 -21.30 22.81 -4.07
C GLU A 461 -20.20 23.24 -5.06
N GLN A 462 -19.98 22.47 -6.14
CA GLN A 462 -18.99 22.78 -7.17
C GLN A 462 -19.34 24.05 -7.96
N LYS A 463 -18.38 24.60 -8.72
CA LYS A 463 -18.67 25.68 -9.69
C LYS A 463 -19.66 25.20 -10.75
N ALA A 464 -20.55 26.09 -11.18
CA ALA A 464 -21.57 25.81 -12.18
C ALA A 464 -21.00 25.22 -13.49
N ASP A 465 -19.80 25.61 -13.89
CA ASP A 465 -19.10 25.11 -15.09
C ASP A 465 -18.74 23.61 -14.99
N TRP A 466 -18.59 23.08 -13.77
CA TRP A 466 -18.26 21.67 -13.52
C TRP A 466 -19.49 20.83 -13.19
N GLN A 467 -20.65 21.48 -13.03
CA GLN A 467 -21.94 20.82 -12.86
C GLN A 467 -22.55 20.53 -14.22
N ALA A 468 -22.92 19.27 -14.47
CA ALA A 468 -23.60 18.93 -15.71
C ALA A 468 -24.93 19.70 -15.83
N PRO A 469 -25.24 20.31 -16.99
CA PRO A 469 -26.49 21.04 -17.19
C PRO A 469 -27.74 20.25 -16.80
N ALA A 470 -27.79 18.96 -17.16
CA ALA A 470 -28.90 18.06 -16.80
C ALA A 470 -29.06 17.91 -15.27
N VAL A 471 -27.95 17.90 -14.51
CA VAL A 471 -28.01 17.85 -13.04
C VAL A 471 -28.56 19.15 -12.49
N ARG A 472 -28.12 20.30 -13.00
CA ARG A 472 -28.62 21.62 -12.56
C ARG A 472 -30.10 21.80 -12.83
N GLU A 473 -30.56 21.36 -14.00
CA GLU A 473 -31.98 21.39 -14.38
C GLU A 473 -32.81 20.48 -13.47
N ALA A 474 -32.36 19.24 -13.25
CA ALA A 474 -33.03 18.31 -12.34
C ALA A 474 -33.06 18.83 -10.90
N TRP A 475 -31.97 19.41 -10.41
CA TRP A 475 -31.87 20.02 -9.08
C TRP A 475 -32.83 21.20 -8.92
N THR A 476 -32.92 22.07 -9.93
CA THR A 476 -33.84 23.22 -9.95
C THR A 476 -35.29 22.78 -10.00
N THR A 477 -35.61 21.80 -10.87
CA THR A 477 -36.96 21.22 -10.99
C THR A 477 -37.40 20.57 -9.69
N ALA A 478 -36.48 19.92 -8.99
CA ALA A 478 -36.69 19.36 -7.66
C ALA A 478 -36.73 20.40 -6.53
N GLN A 479 -36.62 21.70 -6.83
CA GLN A 479 -36.58 22.80 -5.84
C GLN A 479 -35.47 22.63 -4.81
N ALA A 480 -34.29 22.16 -5.25
CA ALA A 480 -33.15 21.84 -4.40
C ALA A 480 -33.43 20.80 -3.30
N ASP A 481 -34.43 19.93 -3.52
CA ASP A 481 -34.77 18.82 -2.62
C ASP A 481 -34.21 17.51 -3.18
N PRO A 482 -33.17 16.93 -2.55
CA PRO A 482 -32.58 15.68 -3.00
C PRO A 482 -33.58 14.51 -3.03
N ALA A 483 -34.55 14.48 -2.12
CA ALA A 483 -35.54 13.42 -2.08
C ALA A 483 -36.44 13.48 -3.32
N LYS A 484 -36.94 14.66 -3.68
CA LYS A 484 -37.73 14.86 -4.92
C LYS A 484 -36.92 14.50 -6.17
N MET A 485 -35.65 14.92 -6.22
CA MET A 485 -34.76 14.60 -7.34
C MET A 485 -34.54 13.09 -7.48
N SER A 486 -34.22 12.43 -6.37
CA SER A 486 -33.95 10.99 -6.34
C SER A 486 -35.18 10.17 -6.74
N SER A 487 -36.39 10.56 -6.33
CA SER A 487 -37.63 9.87 -6.70
C SER A 487 -37.82 9.78 -8.22
N GLY A 488 -37.46 10.83 -8.97
CA GLY A 488 -37.52 10.81 -10.43
C GLY A 488 -36.47 9.90 -11.08
N ILE A 489 -35.29 9.80 -10.48
CA ILE A 489 -34.15 9.03 -11.02
C ILE A 489 -34.21 7.54 -10.65
N TYR A 490 -34.62 7.23 -9.41
CA TYR A 490 -34.69 5.86 -8.90
C TYR A 490 -35.99 5.13 -9.28
N ASN A 491 -36.96 5.82 -9.89
CA ASN A 491 -38.07 5.20 -10.59
C ASN A 491 -37.61 4.65 -11.95
N THR A 492 -36.75 3.64 -11.92
CA THR A 492 -36.06 3.09 -13.09
C THR A 492 -36.02 1.57 -13.03
N TRP A 493 -36.01 0.90 -14.18
CA TRP A 493 -35.84 -0.57 -14.27
C TRP A 493 -34.42 -1.03 -13.98
N LEU A 494 -33.47 -0.10 -14.00
CA LEU A 494 -32.07 -0.37 -13.71
C LEU A 494 -31.81 -0.84 -12.28
N ASN A 495 -32.73 -0.64 -11.34
CA ASN A 495 -32.56 -1.14 -9.97
C ASN A 495 -33.14 -2.56 -9.78
N ARG A 496 -33.66 -3.18 -10.83
CA ARG A 496 -34.28 -4.52 -10.80
C ARG A 496 -33.45 -5.49 -11.63
N LYS A 497 -32.68 -6.35 -10.95
CA LYS A 497 -31.78 -7.34 -11.56
C LYS A 497 -32.46 -8.12 -12.68
N ASP A 498 -33.63 -8.71 -12.41
CA ASP A 498 -34.27 -9.63 -13.35
C ASP A 498 -34.76 -8.92 -14.62
N GLU A 499 -35.21 -7.67 -14.49
CA GLU A 499 -35.55 -6.84 -15.65
C GLU A 499 -34.31 -6.52 -16.48
N VAL A 500 -33.21 -6.14 -15.83
CA VAL A 500 -31.94 -5.88 -16.51
C VAL A 500 -31.41 -7.11 -17.24
N MET A 501 -31.35 -8.25 -16.56
CA MET A 501 -30.83 -9.49 -17.14
C MET A 501 -31.72 -10.04 -18.24
N SER A 502 -33.05 -9.89 -18.12
CA SER A 502 -33.98 -10.27 -19.18
C SER A 502 -33.84 -9.36 -20.40
N PHE A 503 -33.73 -8.05 -20.17
CA PHE A 503 -33.58 -7.07 -21.24
C PHE A 503 -32.31 -7.28 -22.07
N LEU A 504 -31.19 -7.59 -21.43
CA LEU A 504 -29.90 -7.82 -22.08
C LEU A 504 -29.87 -9.05 -23.01
N LYS A 505 -30.89 -9.92 -22.98
CA LYS A 505 -31.04 -11.08 -23.88
C LYS A 505 -31.61 -10.72 -25.26
N GLN A 506 -32.09 -9.47 -25.44
CA GLN A 506 -32.62 -9.00 -26.72
C GLN A 506 -31.51 -8.72 -27.74
N SER A 507 -31.89 -8.39 -28.98
CA SER A 507 -30.92 -8.09 -30.03
C SER A 507 -30.06 -6.85 -29.69
N PRO A 508 -28.78 -6.80 -30.09
CA PRO A 508 -27.90 -5.66 -29.82
C PRO A 508 -28.48 -4.31 -30.26
N ASP A 509 -29.12 -4.24 -31.43
CA ASP A 509 -29.78 -3.03 -31.93
C ASP A 509 -30.94 -2.58 -31.06
N SER A 510 -31.81 -3.52 -30.63
CA SER A 510 -32.92 -3.22 -29.71
C SER A 510 -32.40 -2.68 -28.38
N VAL A 511 -31.43 -3.40 -27.80
CA VAL A 511 -30.84 -3.04 -26.51
C VAL A 511 -30.22 -1.66 -26.57
N THR A 512 -29.32 -1.43 -27.53
CA THR A 512 -28.59 -0.17 -27.62
C THR A 512 -29.51 1.02 -27.90
N LYS A 513 -30.59 0.84 -28.68
CA LYS A 513 -31.58 1.89 -28.90
C LYS A 513 -32.22 2.35 -27.59
N VAL A 514 -32.67 1.42 -26.74
CA VAL A 514 -33.28 1.76 -25.44
C VAL A 514 -32.24 2.38 -24.50
N LEU A 515 -31.04 1.80 -24.40
CA LEU A 515 -29.97 2.33 -23.53
C LEU A 515 -29.52 3.74 -23.93
N ARG A 516 -29.66 4.12 -25.21
CA ARG A 516 -29.41 5.50 -25.66
C ARG A 516 -30.46 6.47 -25.16
N SER A 517 -31.73 6.08 -25.19
CA SER A 517 -32.89 6.90 -24.82
C SER A 517 -33.28 6.84 -23.34
N ASP A 518 -32.71 5.90 -22.57
CA ASP A 518 -33.01 5.75 -21.15
C ASP A 518 -32.60 7.02 -20.36
N ALA A 519 -33.55 7.56 -19.60
CA ALA A 519 -33.36 8.82 -18.89
C ALA A 519 -32.30 8.73 -17.78
N THR A 520 -32.21 7.59 -17.08
CA THR A 520 -31.25 7.40 -15.99
C THR A 520 -29.83 7.27 -16.54
N ILE A 521 -29.67 6.47 -17.59
CA ILE A 521 -28.38 6.35 -18.30
C ILE A 521 -28.01 7.68 -18.95
N GLY A 522 -28.96 8.39 -19.54
CA GLY A 522 -28.78 9.72 -20.10
C GLY A 522 -28.29 10.73 -19.06
N PHE A 523 -28.85 10.70 -17.85
CA PHE A 523 -28.43 11.53 -16.73
C PHE A 523 -26.96 11.26 -16.34
N PHE A 524 -26.59 9.99 -16.14
CA PHE A 524 -25.21 9.59 -15.89
C PHE A 524 -24.27 10.00 -17.03
N ARG A 525 -24.67 9.77 -18.29
CA ARG A 525 -23.87 10.13 -19.47
C ARG A 525 -23.65 11.64 -19.55
N ALA A 526 -24.64 12.45 -19.19
CA ALA A 526 -24.49 13.91 -19.14
C ALA A 526 -23.46 14.33 -18.07
N MET A 527 -23.48 13.70 -16.89
CA MET A 527 -22.45 13.91 -15.85
C MET A 527 -21.06 13.52 -16.35
N GLN A 528 -20.93 12.34 -16.94
CA GLN A 528 -19.66 11.83 -17.47
C GLN A 528 -19.10 12.72 -18.58
N SER A 529 -19.94 13.12 -19.54
CA SER A 529 -19.55 13.99 -20.64
C SER A 529 -19.11 15.37 -20.16
N ASN A 530 -19.87 15.99 -19.25
CA ASN A 530 -19.50 17.29 -18.69
C ASN A 530 -18.17 17.22 -17.93
N TYR A 531 -17.98 16.18 -17.10
CA TYR A 531 -16.72 15.98 -16.40
C TYR A 531 -15.55 15.81 -17.39
N GLN A 532 -15.73 14.99 -18.44
CA GLN A 532 -14.68 14.75 -19.43
C GLN A 532 -14.25 16.04 -20.14
N THR A 533 -15.20 16.91 -20.50
CA THR A 533 -14.93 18.13 -21.28
C THR A 533 -14.52 19.30 -20.40
N ALA A 534 -15.24 19.57 -19.30
CA ALA A 534 -15.03 20.75 -18.47
C ALA A 534 -13.94 20.59 -17.40
N VAL A 535 -13.59 19.35 -17.05
CA VAL A 535 -12.62 19.06 -15.97
C VAL A 535 -11.44 18.23 -16.48
N GLN A 536 -11.68 17.01 -16.97
CA GLN A 536 -10.60 16.08 -17.30
C GLN A 536 -9.72 16.56 -18.47
N ALA A 537 -10.33 17.04 -19.57
CA ALA A 537 -9.58 17.49 -20.73
C ALA A 537 -8.66 18.69 -20.41
N PRO A 538 -9.10 19.74 -19.68
CA PRO A 538 -8.23 20.83 -19.23
C PRO A 538 -7.11 20.39 -18.25
N ILE A 539 -7.35 19.37 -17.42
CA ILE A 539 -6.32 18.84 -16.50
C ILE A 539 -5.12 18.28 -17.27
N ASN A 540 -5.33 17.58 -18.38
CA ASN A 540 -4.28 16.83 -19.07
C ASN A 540 -3.02 17.67 -19.39
N PRO A 541 -3.11 18.83 -20.09
CA PRO A 541 -1.93 19.66 -20.36
C PRO A 541 -1.34 20.31 -19.10
N LEU A 542 -2.18 20.70 -18.13
CA LEU A 542 -1.72 21.32 -16.87
C LEU A 542 -0.94 20.32 -16.00
N GLN A 543 -1.42 19.08 -15.92
CA GLN A 543 -0.74 18.00 -15.22
C GLN A 543 0.57 17.63 -15.91
N ALA A 544 0.61 17.62 -17.25
CA ALA A 544 1.85 17.38 -17.99
C ALA A 544 2.91 18.45 -17.67
N ASN A 545 2.51 19.73 -17.63
CA ASN A 545 3.38 20.82 -17.22
C ASN A 545 3.84 20.67 -15.76
N MET A 546 2.91 20.37 -14.85
CA MET A 546 3.24 20.15 -13.43
C MET A 546 4.23 19.00 -13.24
N ASN A 547 4.09 17.90 -13.98
CA ASN A 547 5.02 16.77 -13.93
C ASN A 547 6.42 17.16 -14.43
N ALA A 548 6.51 17.97 -15.49
CA ALA A 548 7.78 18.46 -16.01
C ALA A 548 8.48 19.38 -15.00
N LEU A 549 7.74 20.31 -14.38
CA LEU A 549 8.23 21.19 -13.33
C LEU A 549 8.64 20.42 -12.08
N GLN A 550 7.88 19.41 -11.65
CA GLN A 550 8.23 18.56 -10.52
C GLN A 550 9.53 17.77 -10.78
N ARG A 551 9.74 17.28 -12.02
CA ARG A 551 11.00 16.65 -12.42
C ARG A 551 12.18 17.62 -12.36
N GLN A 552 11.99 18.85 -12.87
CA GLN A 552 13.01 19.90 -12.78
C GLN A 552 13.30 20.28 -11.33
N TYR A 553 12.27 20.37 -10.49
CA TYR A 553 12.42 20.67 -9.08
C TYR A 553 13.18 19.55 -8.35
N MET A 554 12.89 18.28 -8.62
CA MET A 554 13.65 17.17 -8.08
C MET A 554 15.12 17.20 -8.53
N GLN A 555 15.38 17.52 -9.80
CA GLN A 555 16.75 17.70 -10.30
C GLN A 555 17.47 18.82 -9.54
N ALA A 556 16.84 20.00 -9.44
CA ALA A 556 17.41 21.15 -8.77
C ALA A 556 17.70 20.87 -7.29
N GLN A 557 16.81 20.14 -6.60
CA GLN A 557 17.03 19.71 -5.22
C GLN A 557 18.30 18.86 -5.07
N LEU A 558 18.54 17.92 -6.00
CA LEU A 558 19.77 17.09 -6.00
C LEU A 558 21.03 17.92 -6.21
N GLU A 559 20.97 18.96 -7.07
CA GLU A 559 22.12 19.79 -7.42
C GLU A 559 22.45 20.86 -6.35
N VAL A 560 21.42 21.45 -5.73
CA VAL A 560 21.55 22.60 -4.81
C VAL A 560 21.72 22.17 -3.34
N MET A 561 21.07 21.07 -2.93
CA MET A 561 21.02 20.63 -1.53
C MET A 561 22.02 19.49 -1.27
N THR A 562 23.28 19.69 -1.64
CA THR A 562 24.34 18.66 -1.62
C THR A 562 24.73 18.15 -0.22
N ASP A 563 24.32 18.86 0.83
CA ASP A 563 24.44 18.45 2.24
C ASP A 563 23.39 17.42 2.67
N LYS A 564 22.34 17.20 1.85
CA LYS A 564 21.29 16.21 2.10
C LYS A 564 21.55 14.94 1.30
N THR A 565 21.52 13.80 1.97
CA THR A 565 21.48 12.49 1.30
C THR A 565 20.04 12.20 0.88
N PHE A 566 19.77 12.29 -0.43
CA PHE A 566 18.46 11.98 -0.99
C PHE A 566 18.26 10.47 -1.20
N TYR A 567 17.03 10.01 -1.03
CA TYR A 567 16.57 8.68 -1.43
C TYR A 567 15.41 8.83 -2.42
N PRO A 568 15.29 8.00 -3.46
CA PRO A 568 14.22 8.19 -4.44
C PRO A 568 12.86 7.84 -3.85
N ASP A 569 11.80 8.52 -4.30
CA ASP A 569 10.42 8.11 -4.01
C ASP A 569 10.18 6.65 -4.38
N ALA A 570 9.32 5.98 -3.61
CA ALA A 570 8.91 4.61 -3.88
C ALA A 570 8.21 4.50 -5.24
N ASN A 571 8.47 3.40 -5.95
CA ASN A 571 7.97 3.15 -7.31
C ASN A 571 7.82 1.65 -7.60
N SER A 572 7.39 0.87 -6.60
CA SER A 572 7.24 -0.60 -6.64
C SER A 572 8.54 -1.34 -7.00
N THR A 573 9.67 -0.86 -6.49
CA THR A 573 10.98 -1.50 -6.64
C THR A 573 11.54 -1.90 -5.28
N MET A 574 12.49 -2.84 -5.28
CA MET A 574 13.13 -3.34 -4.06
C MET A 574 13.89 -2.22 -3.32
N ARG A 575 13.57 -2.00 -2.05
CA ARG A 575 14.18 -0.99 -1.16
C ARG A 575 14.46 -1.54 0.24
N VAL A 576 15.42 -0.91 0.90
CA VAL A 576 15.73 -1.13 2.33
C VAL A 576 15.39 0.12 3.12
N THR A 577 14.71 -0.05 4.24
CA THR A 577 14.58 0.97 5.28
C THR A 577 15.05 0.39 6.61
N TYR A 578 15.47 1.24 7.54
CA TYR A 578 16.01 0.79 8.82
C TYR A 578 15.67 1.78 9.92
N GLY A 579 15.64 1.29 11.16
CA GLY A 579 15.25 2.05 12.31
C GLY A 579 15.54 1.31 13.60
N GLN A 580 14.83 1.68 14.66
CA GLN A 580 14.93 1.01 15.95
C GLN A 580 13.54 0.72 16.52
N VAL A 581 13.45 -0.35 17.30
CA VAL A 581 12.24 -0.70 18.07
C VAL A 581 12.00 0.39 19.11
N GLY A 582 10.75 0.85 19.22
CA GLY A 582 10.38 1.84 20.22
C GLY A 582 8.95 2.33 20.12
N GLY A 583 8.37 2.65 21.27
CA GLY A 583 7.04 3.24 21.39
C GLY A 583 7.00 4.68 20.85
N TYR A 584 5.84 5.34 20.99
CA TYR A 584 5.68 6.74 20.60
C TYR A 584 4.57 7.42 21.41
N GLN A 585 4.48 8.74 21.25
CA GLN A 585 3.48 9.56 21.91
C GLN A 585 2.42 10.06 20.91
N PRO A 586 1.26 9.40 20.80
CA PRO A 586 0.20 9.81 19.88
C PRO A 586 -0.43 11.15 20.27
N ARG A 587 -0.45 11.54 21.55
CA ARG A 587 -1.02 12.82 22.02
C ARG A 587 -0.53 13.13 23.44
N ASN A 588 -0.80 14.36 23.91
CA ASN A 588 -0.46 14.74 25.27
C ASN A 588 -1.08 13.75 26.30
N GLY A 589 -0.29 13.34 27.29
CA GLY A 589 -0.73 12.41 28.34
C GLY A 589 -0.88 10.93 27.95
N VAL A 590 -0.74 10.56 26.67
CA VAL A 590 -0.89 9.17 26.20
C VAL A 590 0.42 8.70 25.59
N LYS A 591 0.99 7.61 26.10
CA LYS A 591 2.17 6.95 25.54
C LYS A 591 1.78 5.54 25.11
N TYR A 592 2.10 5.17 23.89
CA TYR A 592 2.00 3.79 23.45
C TYR A 592 3.34 3.09 23.60
N ASP A 593 3.27 1.87 24.14
CA ASP A 593 4.43 0.99 24.24
C ASP A 593 4.80 0.40 22.87
N TYR A 594 5.95 -0.27 22.78
CA TYR A 594 6.50 -0.78 21.53
C TYR A 594 5.98 -2.17 21.14
N PHE A 595 5.32 -2.90 22.03
CA PHE A 595 4.83 -4.25 21.78
C PHE A 595 3.43 -4.47 22.36
N THR A 596 2.76 -5.52 21.90
CA THR A 596 1.48 -6.01 22.41
C THR A 596 1.53 -7.50 22.71
N THR A 597 0.52 -7.99 23.42
CA THR A 597 0.47 -9.38 23.91
C THR A 597 -0.87 -10.03 23.63
N LEU A 598 -0.94 -11.35 23.81
CA LEU A 598 -2.18 -12.13 23.67
C LEU A 598 -3.21 -11.75 24.74
N ASP A 599 -2.80 -11.16 25.87
CA ASP A 599 -3.73 -10.62 26.86
C ASP A 599 -4.57 -9.49 26.23
N GLY A 600 -3.96 -8.63 25.40
CA GLY A 600 -4.66 -7.57 24.67
C GLY A 600 -5.61 -8.07 23.56
N VAL A 601 -5.41 -9.28 23.04
CA VAL A 601 -6.43 -9.96 22.20
C VAL A 601 -7.66 -10.28 23.05
N MET A 602 -7.45 -10.79 24.27
CA MET A 602 -8.53 -11.20 25.17
C MET A 602 -9.26 -10.00 25.78
N GLU A 603 -8.59 -8.86 25.98
CA GLU A 603 -9.23 -7.59 26.35
C GLU A 603 -10.20 -7.09 25.27
N LYS A 604 -9.91 -7.37 23.99
CA LYS A 604 -10.75 -6.99 22.86
C LYS A 604 -11.82 -8.02 22.51
N TYR A 605 -11.72 -9.25 23.01
CA TYR A 605 -12.57 -10.36 22.61
C TYR A 605 -14.06 -10.09 22.86
N VAL A 606 -14.88 -10.24 21.82
CA VAL A 606 -16.35 -10.23 21.90
C VAL A 606 -16.90 -11.47 21.21
N PRO A 607 -17.55 -12.41 21.94
CA PRO A 607 -18.05 -13.66 21.37
C PRO A 607 -18.97 -13.45 20.15
N GLY A 608 -18.61 -14.06 19.03
CA GLY A 608 -19.39 -14.00 17.79
C GLY A 608 -19.37 -12.65 17.07
N ASP A 609 -18.58 -11.68 17.54
CA ASP A 609 -18.41 -10.41 16.84
C ASP A 609 -17.65 -10.58 15.52
N TYR A 610 -18.07 -9.84 14.50
CA TYR A 610 -17.49 -9.95 13.16
C TYR A 610 -16.00 -9.55 13.12
N GLU A 611 -15.56 -8.62 13.98
CA GLU A 611 -14.20 -8.10 14.00
C GLU A 611 -13.37 -8.67 15.15
N PHE A 612 -14.01 -8.91 16.30
CA PHE A 612 -13.35 -9.22 17.56
C PHE A 612 -13.67 -10.58 18.17
N ASP A 613 -14.26 -11.52 17.43
CA ASP A 613 -14.33 -12.92 17.87
C ASP A 613 -12.95 -13.58 17.88
N VAL A 614 -12.74 -14.54 18.79
CA VAL A 614 -11.48 -15.25 18.99
C VAL A 614 -11.74 -16.76 18.99
N PRO A 615 -11.01 -17.54 18.16
CA PRO A 615 -11.20 -18.99 18.08
C PRO A 615 -11.02 -19.68 19.45
N GLU A 616 -11.89 -20.65 19.75
CA GLU A 616 -11.87 -21.43 20.99
C GLU A 616 -10.48 -21.99 21.30
N LYS A 617 -9.79 -22.56 20.29
CA LYS A 617 -8.45 -23.12 20.47
C LYS A 617 -7.44 -22.07 20.94
N LEU A 618 -7.51 -20.83 20.45
CA LEU A 618 -6.61 -19.75 20.88
C LEU A 618 -6.95 -19.29 22.31
N ARG A 619 -8.23 -19.26 22.68
CA ARG A 619 -8.67 -19.00 24.06
C ARG A 619 -8.19 -20.08 25.03
N GLN A 620 -8.24 -21.35 24.65
CA GLN A 620 -7.72 -22.45 25.47
C GLN A 620 -6.20 -22.34 25.68
N LEU A 621 -5.42 -22.12 24.60
CA LEU A 621 -3.97 -21.93 24.71
C LEU A 621 -3.62 -20.74 25.61
N TYR A 622 -4.41 -19.66 25.55
CA TYR A 622 -4.27 -18.51 26.42
C TYR A 622 -4.59 -18.84 27.89
N ALA A 623 -5.69 -19.54 28.17
CA ALA A 623 -6.10 -19.92 29.52
C ALA A 623 -5.07 -20.85 30.19
N ASP A 624 -4.55 -21.81 29.43
CA ASP A 624 -3.53 -22.76 29.89
C ASP A 624 -2.12 -22.15 29.95
N LYS A 625 -1.94 -20.96 29.37
CA LYS A 625 -0.63 -20.33 29.11
C LYS A 625 0.33 -21.27 28.38
N ASP A 626 -0.18 -22.14 27.50
CA ASP A 626 0.62 -23.10 26.72
C ASP A 626 1.30 -22.42 25.53
N PHE A 627 2.26 -21.55 25.83
CA PHE A 627 2.99 -20.76 24.84
C PHE A 627 4.28 -21.43 24.35
N GLY A 628 4.65 -22.58 24.91
CA GLY A 628 5.88 -23.29 24.56
C GLY A 628 7.13 -22.39 24.62
N PRO A 629 8.08 -22.53 23.67
CA PRO A 629 9.32 -21.73 23.65
C PRO A 629 9.12 -20.30 23.13
N TYR A 630 7.91 -19.96 22.67
CA TYR A 630 7.59 -18.67 22.06
C TYR A 630 7.26 -17.61 23.11
N GLY A 631 6.75 -18.05 24.27
CA GLY A 631 6.36 -17.18 25.37
C GLY A 631 7.54 -16.59 26.13
N VAL A 632 7.33 -15.40 26.71
CA VAL A 632 8.30 -14.73 27.57
C VAL A 632 7.64 -14.41 28.89
N ASN A 633 8.15 -14.97 29.99
CA ASN A 633 7.66 -14.74 31.35
C ASN A 633 6.14 -14.96 31.49
N GLY A 634 5.60 -16.03 30.87
CA GLY A 634 4.17 -16.36 30.93
C GLY A 634 3.28 -15.47 30.06
N VAL A 635 3.85 -14.65 29.18
CA VAL A 635 3.14 -13.78 28.25
C VAL A 635 3.48 -14.14 26.82
N MET A 636 2.50 -14.03 25.92
CA MET A 636 2.70 -14.23 24.48
C MET A 636 2.75 -12.89 23.74
N PRO A 637 3.91 -12.46 23.22
CA PRO A 637 4.01 -11.29 22.35
C PRO A 637 3.24 -11.51 21.04
N VAL A 638 2.60 -10.47 20.52
CA VAL A 638 1.76 -10.54 19.30
C VAL A 638 2.30 -9.63 18.21
N CYS A 639 2.34 -8.31 18.45
CA CYS A 639 2.89 -7.35 17.51
C CYS A 639 3.95 -6.46 18.18
N PHE A 640 4.75 -5.77 17.36
CA PHE A 640 5.62 -4.70 17.81
C PHE A 640 5.74 -3.60 16.75
N ILE A 641 6.26 -2.44 17.17
CA ILE A 641 6.47 -1.28 16.31
C ILE A 641 7.93 -0.80 16.33
N ALA A 642 8.35 -0.23 15.20
CA ALA A 642 9.67 0.36 15.04
C ALA A 642 9.61 1.58 14.13
N SER A 643 10.68 2.38 14.12
CA SER A 643 10.78 3.61 13.34
C SER A 643 11.20 3.35 11.87
N ASN A 644 10.84 2.23 11.24
CA ASN A 644 11.15 2.02 9.83
C ASN A 644 10.21 2.85 8.94
N HIS A 645 10.72 3.37 7.82
CA HIS A 645 9.92 4.14 6.87
C HIS A 645 9.28 3.21 5.84
N THR A 646 8.02 2.82 6.08
CA THR A 646 7.25 1.96 5.18
C THR A 646 6.09 2.69 4.51
N THR A 647 5.53 2.06 3.48
CA THR A 647 4.27 2.43 2.80
C THR A 647 3.62 1.18 2.21
N GLY A 648 2.46 1.32 1.56
CA GLY A 648 1.81 0.23 0.82
C GLY A 648 2.79 -0.46 -0.13
N GLY A 649 2.75 -1.79 -0.20
CA GLY A 649 3.76 -2.61 -0.89
C GLY A 649 4.83 -3.21 0.02
N ASN A 650 5.05 -2.63 1.22
CA ASN A 650 5.84 -3.30 2.28
C ASN A 650 5.03 -4.32 3.09
N SER A 651 3.76 -4.54 2.76
CA SER A 651 3.00 -5.64 3.33
C SER A 651 3.71 -6.94 3.03
N GLY A 652 3.97 -7.72 4.08
CA GLY A 652 4.70 -8.97 4.02
C GLY A 652 6.21 -8.77 3.89
N SER A 653 6.76 -7.61 4.25
CA SER A 653 8.21 -7.42 4.26
C SER A 653 8.83 -7.99 5.54
N PRO A 654 9.97 -8.69 5.45
CA PRO A 654 10.69 -9.16 6.62
C PRO A 654 11.26 -7.98 7.42
N ALA A 655 11.04 -8.00 8.72
CA ALA A 655 11.77 -7.18 9.68
C ALA A 655 12.94 -7.99 10.24
N LEU A 656 14.14 -7.50 10.00
CA LEU A 656 15.39 -8.17 10.30
C LEU A 656 16.13 -7.50 11.46
N ASP A 657 16.72 -8.30 12.33
CA ASP A 657 17.59 -7.84 13.40
C ASP A 657 18.97 -7.38 12.89
N ALA A 658 19.82 -6.94 13.83
CA ALA A 658 21.18 -6.48 13.53
C ALA A 658 22.08 -7.51 12.80
N TRP A 659 21.72 -8.80 12.84
CA TRP A 659 22.45 -9.90 12.21
C TRP A 659 21.76 -10.44 10.95
N GLY A 660 20.65 -9.83 10.52
CA GLY A 660 19.89 -10.27 9.35
C GLY A 660 18.96 -11.47 9.62
N ASN A 661 18.56 -11.73 10.87
CA ASN A 661 17.57 -12.76 11.19
C ASN A 661 16.17 -12.15 11.28
N LEU A 662 15.15 -12.87 10.81
CA LEU A 662 13.75 -12.48 10.89
C LEU A 662 13.28 -12.40 12.34
N ILE A 663 12.78 -11.23 12.73
CA ILE A 663 12.20 -10.95 14.06
C ILE A 663 10.73 -10.53 13.97
N GLY A 664 10.25 -10.16 12.79
CA GLY A 664 8.85 -9.88 12.57
C GLY A 664 8.50 -9.72 11.10
N LEU A 665 7.20 -9.57 10.84
CA LEU A 665 6.61 -9.44 9.51
C LEU A 665 5.84 -8.12 9.44
N ASN A 666 6.29 -7.17 8.61
CA ASN A 666 5.62 -5.88 8.46
C ASN A 666 4.24 -6.05 7.82
N PHE A 667 3.22 -5.36 8.34
CA PHE A 667 1.88 -5.41 7.76
C PHE A 667 1.12 -4.09 7.73
N ASP A 668 1.49 -3.12 8.57
CA ASP A 668 0.73 -1.87 8.64
C ASP A 668 1.60 -0.69 9.14
N ARG A 669 1.00 0.49 9.25
CA ARG A 669 1.54 1.70 9.86
C ARG A 669 0.58 2.21 10.93
N VAL A 670 1.14 2.91 11.91
CA VAL A 670 0.33 3.60 12.92
C VAL A 670 -0.35 4.83 12.32
N TRP A 671 -1.48 5.18 12.91
CA TRP A 671 -2.39 6.20 12.41
C TRP A 671 -1.75 7.56 12.20
N GLU A 672 -1.05 8.04 13.23
CA GLU A 672 -0.33 9.31 13.18
C GLU A 672 0.80 9.31 12.14
N GLY A 673 1.22 8.12 11.70
CA GLY A 673 2.28 7.91 10.72
C GLY A 673 1.79 7.72 9.29
N THR A 674 0.49 7.75 8.97
CA THR A 674 0.02 7.56 7.58
C THR A 674 0.47 8.69 6.65
N MET A 675 0.82 9.84 7.20
CA MET A 675 1.46 10.97 6.51
C MET A 675 2.86 10.67 5.94
N SER A 676 3.45 9.52 6.29
CA SER A 676 4.83 9.20 5.93
C SER A 676 5.07 9.18 4.44
N ASP A 677 4.03 9.04 3.61
CA ASP A 677 4.14 9.10 2.15
C ASP A 677 4.60 10.49 1.65
N ILE A 678 4.43 11.56 2.44
CA ILE A 678 4.69 12.96 2.08
C ILE A 678 5.76 13.61 2.97
N ASN A 679 5.74 13.29 4.26
CA ASN A 679 6.70 13.78 5.24
C ASN A 679 6.85 12.72 6.34
N TYR A 680 8.02 12.13 6.48
CA TYR A 680 8.28 11.19 7.57
C TYR A 680 8.78 11.95 8.82
N ASP A 681 8.32 11.53 10.00
CA ASP A 681 8.79 12.05 11.27
C ASP A 681 8.97 10.90 12.28
N ALA A 682 10.22 10.60 12.61
CA ALA A 682 10.59 9.51 13.52
C ALA A 682 9.97 9.63 14.94
N SER A 683 9.41 10.79 15.32
CA SER A 683 8.74 10.92 16.62
C SER A 683 7.37 10.21 16.66
N ILE A 684 6.70 10.06 15.50
CA ILE A 684 5.33 9.50 15.42
C ILE A 684 5.17 8.42 14.34
N CYS A 685 6.00 8.40 13.29
CA CYS A 685 5.93 7.39 12.24
C CYS A 685 6.45 6.06 12.77
N ARG A 686 5.60 5.04 12.72
CA ARG A 686 5.93 3.67 13.12
C ARG A 686 5.34 2.69 12.12
N ASN A 687 6.13 1.67 11.76
CA ASN A 687 5.64 0.49 11.07
C ASN A 687 5.21 -0.56 12.11
N ILE A 688 4.13 -1.30 11.83
CA ILE A 688 3.57 -2.35 12.69
C ILE A 688 3.96 -3.71 12.11
N MET A 689 4.47 -4.58 12.97
CA MET A 689 4.94 -5.92 12.59
C MET A 689 4.31 -6.99 13.49
N VAL A 690 3.97 -8.14 12.91
CA VAL A 690 3.68 -9.35 13.66
C VAL A 690 5.00 -9.87 14.23
N ASP A 691 5.04 -10.24 15.50
CA ASP A 691 6.22 -10.82 16.13
C ASP A 691 6.46 -12.24 15.57
N ALA A 692 7.70 -12.55 15.18
CA ALA A 692 8.03 -13.88 14.66
C ALA A 692 7.69 -15.01 15.65
N ARG A 693 7.73 -14.73 16.97
CA ARG A 693 7.31 -15.68 18.01
C ARG A 693 5.82 -16.00 17.92
N TYR A 694 4.98 -15.00 17.63
CA TYR A 694 3.54 -15.20 17.47
C TYR A 694 3.23 -16.03 16.23
N ILE A 695 3.91 -15.74 15.12
CA ILE A 695 3.77 -16.52 13.87
C ILE A 695 4.09 -17.99 14.15
N LEU A 696 5.24 -18.28 14.76
CA LEU A 696 5.64 -19.66 15.10
C LEU A 696 4.70 -20.32 16.11
N PHE A 697 4.21 -19.58 17.10
CA PHE A 697 3.22 -20.06 18.06
C PHE A 697 1.91 -20.47 17.38
N ILE A 698 1.40 -19.67 16.43
CA ILE A 698 0.18 -20.01 15.70
C ILE A 698 0.41 -21.23 14.80
N ILE A 699 1.55 -21.33 14.11
CA ILE A 699 1.88 -22.50 13.28
C ILE A 699 1.98 -23.78 14.13
N ASP A 700 2.68 -23.71 15.27
CA ASP A 700 2.96 -24.87 16.10
C ASP A 700 1.79 -25.24 17.03
N LYS A 701 1.43 -24.34 17.95
CA LYS A 701 0.49 -24.62 19.04
C LYS A 701 -0.97 -24.53 18.63
N PHE A 702 -1.31 -23.57 17.77
CA PHE A 702 -2.69 -23.39 17.32
C PHE A 702 -3.04 -24.38 16.20
N ALA A 703 -2.20 -24.44 15.15
CA ALA A 703 -2.48 -25.24 13.96
C ALA A 703 -1.97 -26.68 14.03
N GLY A 704 -1.04 -27.00 14.93
CA GLY A 704 -0.42 -28.33 14.98
C GLY A 704 0.51 -28.60 13.79
N ALA A 705 0.94 -27.57 13.06
CA ALA A 705 1.76 -27.67 11.85
C ALA A 705 3.26 -27.53 12.15
N GLY A 706 3.73 -28.16 13.23
CA GLY A 706 5.12 -28.08 13.70
C GLY A 706 6.17 -28.55 12.67
N HIS A 707 5.78 -29.34 11.66
CA HIS A 707 6.66 -29.70 10.54
C HIS A 707 7.15 -28.48 9.75
N LEU A 708 6.34 -27.41 9.66
CA LEU A 708 6.74 -26.17 9.01
C LEU A 708 7.76 -25.40 9.85
N VAL A 709 7.61 -25.39 11.18
CA VAL A 709 8.60 -24.79 12.09
C VAL A 709 9.94 -25.54 12.00
N ASN A 710 9.89 -26.87 11.92
CA ASN A 710 11.07 -27.72 11.75
C ASN A 710 11.78 -27.51 10.41
N GLU A 711 11.08 -27.01 9.40
CA GLU A 711 11.65 -26.66 8.09
C GLU A 711 12.43 -25.34 8.14
N MET A 712 12.14 -24.47 9.10
CA MET A 712 12.79 -23.17 9.28
C MET A 712 14.07 -23.29 10.14
N ASN A 713 15.05 -22.40 9.90
CA ASN A 713 16.24 -22.35 10.75
C ASN A 713 16.04 -21.39 11.94
N ILE A 714 15.73 -21.95 13.11
CA ILE A 714 15.47 -21.18 14.34
C ILE A 714 16.77 -20.80 15.08
N VAL A 715 16.95 -19.52 15.40
CA VAL A 715 18.17 -18.98 16.00
C VAL A 715 17.94 -18.14 17.28
N TYR A 716 18.99 -18.01 18.10
CA TYR A 716 18.98 -17.25 19.36
C TYR A 716 20.16 -16.24 19.44
N PRO A 717 20.18 -15.20 18.60
CA PRO A 717 21.31 -14.27 18.47
C PRO A 717 21.69 -13.58 19.79
N LYS A 718 20.72 -13.18 20.63
CA LYS A 718 20.99 -12.47 21.89
C LYS A 718 21.66 -13.35 22.96
N LYS A 719 21.36 -14.65 23.02
CA LYS A 719 22.03 -15.61 23.94
C LYS A 719 23.51 -15.85 23.58
N LYS A 720 23.86 -15.77 22.28
CA LYS A 720 25.26 -15.91 21.83
C LYS A 720 26.09 -14.65 22.12
N ALA A 721 25.47 -13.47 22.08
CA ALA A 721 26.13 -12.20 22.40
C ALA A 721 26.48 -12.06 23.90
N SER A 722 25.61 -12.53 24.81
CA SER A 722 25.87 -12.48 26.26
C SER A 722 27.04 -13.39 26.68
N LYS A 723 27.16 -14.61 26.12
CA LYS A 723 28.29 -15.52 26.34
C LYS A 723 29.65 -14.99 25.84
N LYS A 724 29.66 -14.13 24.81
CA LYS A 724 30.89 -13.47 24.33
C LYS A 724 31.32 -12.31 25.22
N LYS A 725 30.38 -11.60 25.88
CA LYS A 725 30.69 -10.56 26.87
C LYS A 725 31.21 -11.14 28.19
N SER A 726 30.78 -12.35 28.59
CA SER A 726 31.25 -12.99 29.83
C SER A 726 32.61 -13.71 29.72
N ARG A 727 33.20 -13.80 28.53
CA ARG A 727 34.56 -14.36 28.29
C ARG A 727 35.65 -13.28 28.13
N LYS A 728 35.32 -12.02 28.46
CA LYS A 728 36.25 -10.87 28.35
C LYS A 728 36.50 -10.17 29.70
N TYR A 729 36.44 -10.91 30.80
CA TYR A 729 37.01 -10.53 32.09
C TYR A 729 37.92 -11.64 32.58
#